data_AF-A0A8H9L3W3-F1
#
_entry.id   AF-A0A8H9L3W3-F1
#
_cell.length_a   1.000
_cell.length_b   1.000
_cell.length_c   1.000
_cell.angle_alpha   90.00
_cell.angle_beta   90.00
_cell.angle_gamma   90.00
#
_symmetry.space_group_name_H-M   'P 1'
#
loop_
_entity.id
_entity.type
_entity.pdbx_description
1 polymer ?
#
loop_
_entity_poly.entity_id
_entity_poly.type
_entity_poly.pdbx_seq_one_letter_code
_entity_poly.pdbx_strand_id
1 'polypeptide(L)'
;MGAQQVSEEELASPTGGELAVRWQVFERVFSRNGYDGESPVPLKRLPRDVVEATPGLLELPGTSRAHIVVTATHATNHVRDGSAKVADRGTGGLALLIAELTGCTALVAARTSGDANHDDDHPLKRRLAELRPAAVLDLHGMRSRPESDIDLGTGDGSVPAEFVATLRRSELRVTTNALFAAMRPTTVTSFAQARDVPAVQVEISARFRPPSGAPEDLSRLLNALIDAIAGMTTTRSSLTLATVPVAIASGLPLAVVHPDTIRGLRGPVPVAVTTGERSEVAWAWSAAAPGIPEESREISPAEIGVGRRLREKLGDASAVSLHVPQIVPLRTRAALARDLPAADEVHVSPDDLASGIYLLVHDGVTAWVRAVPRSHVPPGQIRLGYQLRLLIASDGTTDGDVALVAAPAAVTRRRRRESWVGRTGAAADTMAERLWRALFRAPEFAARIMQAHAGDDGAAVVSLHPAVFDRIGLEPGQQVLVRWGGREVAALAVADHDPPESGAPPESIKRVQRVNRLWPHLPEGMSPHVVVRMSAQLRRDLGAPVATVVTVRRRLRPVLIRNLNSLVVPLASLVLAGAALPDPHWPTLGLGTALMSVFALARLRIPQPRRGARVDKRWVEEMAGHDTDVRGEKVGG
;
A
#
# COMPACT_ATOMS: atom_id res chain seq x y z
N MET A 1 21.25 5.31 -45.43
CA MET A 1 20.11 6.21 -45.17
C MET A 1 18.84 5.42 -45.41
N GLY A 2 17.95 5.36 -44.40
CA GLY A 2 16.66 4.67 -44.50
C GLY A 2 16.51 3.49 -43.55
N ALA A 3 16.66 3.71 -42.25
CA ALA A 3 16.14 2.78 -41.24
C ALA A 3 14.65 3.09 -41.05
N GLN A 4 13.77 2.25 -41.59
CA GLN A 4 12.34 2.32 -41.34
C GLN A 4 12.07 1.98 -39.87
N GLN A 5 11.46 2.94 -39.19
CA GLN A 5 10.85 2.79 -37.88
C GLN A 5 9.81 1.66 -37.95
N VAL A 6 10.00 0.62 -37.15
CA VAL A 6 8.92 -0.31 -36.79
C VAL A 6 8.13 0.39 -35.70
N SER A 7 6.90 0.76 -36.04
CA SER A 7 5.93 1.42 -35.19
C SER A 7 5.52 0.56 -34.00
N GLU A 8 5.26 1.26 -32.89
CA GLU A 8 4.53 0.79 -31.72
C GLU A 8 3.12 0.33 -32.13
N GLU A 9 2.95 -0.95 -32.43
CA GLU A 9 1.64 -1.57 -32.59
C GLU A 9 1.13 -2.10 -31.24
N GLU A 10 0.01 -1.52 -30.81
CA GLU A 10 -1.07 -2.06 -29.98
C GLU A 10 -0.73 -3.17 -28.95
N LEU A 11 -0.83 -2.81 -27.66
CA LEU A 11 -1.18 -3.75 -26.58
C LEU A 11 -2.62 -4.26 -26.78
N ALA A 12 -2.83 -5.08 -27.81
CA ALA A 12 -4.03 -5.86 -27.99
C ALA A 12 -4.07 -6.95 -26.92
N SER A 13 -5.26 -7.26 -26.40
CA SER A 13 -5.46 -8.47 -25.61
C SER A 13 -4.93 -9.68 -26.38
N PRO A 14 -4.19 -10.61 -25.74
CA PRO A 14 -3.57 -11.72 -26.44
C PRO A 14 -4.62 -12.45 -27.29
N THR A 15 -4.31 -12.67 -28.56
CA THR A 15 -5.21 -13.41 -29.45
C THR A 15 -5.45 -14.82 -28.88
N GLY A 16 -6.61 -15.43 -29.13
CA GLY A 16 -6.92 -16.77 -28.57
C GLY A 16 -5.80 -17.79 -28.81
N GLY A 17 -5.23 -17.83 -30.02
CA GLY A 17 -4.11 -18.72 -30.35
C GLY A 17 -2.88 -18.55 -29.43
N GLU A 18 -2.60 -17.33 -28.97
CA GLU A 18 -1.47 -17.06 -28.06
C GLU A 18 -1.71 -17.64 -26.66
N LEU A 19 -2.93 -17.52 -26.14
CA LEU A 19 -3.32 -18.07 -24.84
C LEU A 19 -3.20 -19.60 -24.80
N ALA A 20 -3.67 -20.27 -25.85
CA ALA A 20 -3.55 -21.72 -25.98
C ALA A 20 -2.09 -22.19 -26.01
N VAL A 21 -1.22 -21.48 -26.76
CA VAL A 21 0.21 -21.78 -26.79
C VAL A 21 0.86 -21.58 -25.44
N ARG A 22 0.54 -20.49 -24.72
CA ARG A 22 1.05 -20.24 -23.38
C ARG A 22 0.64 -21.32 -22.40
N TRP A 23 -0.62 -21.77 -22.43
CA TRP A 23 -1.08 -22.87 -21.58
C TRP A 23 -0.27 -24.14 -21.85
N GLN A 24 -0.07 -24.51 -23.11
CA GLN A 24 0.77 -25.65 -23.46
C GLN A 24 2.22 -25.49 -22.96
N VAL A 25 2.77 -24.28 -22.94
CA VAL A 25 4.10 -24.01 -22.37
C VAL A 25 4.16 -24.35 -20.89
N PHE A 26 3.19 -23.88 -20.09
CA PHE A 26 3.09 -24.23 -18.67
C PHE A 26 2.87 -25.73 -18.47
N GLU A 27 2.04 -26.35 -19.30
CA GLU A 27 1.69 -27.76 -19.19
C GLU A 27 2.87 -28.70 -19.47
N ARG A 28 3.90 -28.24 -20.19
CA ARG A 28 5.13 -29.02 -20.41
C ARG A 28 5.86 -29.35 -19.12
N VAL A 29 5.64 -28.62 -18.02
CA VAL A 29 6.22 -28.96 -16.72
C VAL A 29 5.70 -30.30 -16.20
N PHE A 30 4.42 -30.60 -16.45
CA PHE A 30 3.78 -31.83 -15.97
C PHE A 30 3.86 -32.95 -17.02
N SER A 31 3.61 -32.63 -18.28
CA SER A 31 3.44 -33.64 -19.34
C SER A 31 4.73 -34.27 -19.87
N ARG A 32 5.90 -33.67 -19.64
CA ARG A 32 7.18 -34.09 -20.28
C ARG A 32 7.58 -35.54 -20.00
N ASN A 33 7.21 -36.08 -18.83
CA ASN A 33 7.56 -37.44 -18.42
C ASN A 33 6.28 -38.19 -18.10
N GLY A 34 5.31 -38.18 -19.03
CA GLY A 34 4.10 -38.97 -18.88
C GLY A 34 3.20 -38.58 -17.70
N TYR A 35 3.39 -37.37 -17.14
CA TYR A 35 2.75 -36.92 -15.90
C TYR A 35 3.21 -37.66 -14.64
N ASP A 36 4.34 -38.37 -14.67
CA ASP A 36 4.85 -39.16 -13.53
C ASP A 36 5.37 -38.30 -12.37
N GLY A 37 5.33 -36.97 -12.50
CA GLY A 37 5.91 -36.04 -11.55
C GLY A 37 7.45 -36.10 -11.51
N GLU A 38 8.08 -37.07 -12.16
CA GLU A 38 9.52 -37.13 -12.31
C GLU A 38 10.02 -36.14 -13.36
N SER A 39 11.19 -35.57 -13.09
CA SER A 39 12.10 -34.81 -13.96
C SER A 39 12.19 -33.27 -13.77
N PRO A 40 13.41 -32.74 -13.94
CA PRO A 40 13.82 -31.41 -13.55
C PRO A 40 13.59 -30.45 -14.72
N VAL A 41 12.50 -29.71 -14.71
CA VAL A 41 12.59 -28.38 -15.30
C VAL A 41 13.29 -27.54 -14.24
N PRO A 42 14.50 -26.98 -14.49
CA PRO A 42 15.01 -25.97 -13.58
C PRO A 42 13.91 -24.91 -13.49
N LEU A 43 13.45 -24.59 -12.28
CA LEU A 43 12.43 -23.55 -12.01
C LEU A 43 12.70 -22.25 -12.81
N LYS A 44 13.95 -22.04 -13.24
CA LYS A 44 14.40 -21.05 -14.23
C LYS A 44 13.59 -20.94 -15.55
N ARG A 45 12.77 -21.92 -15.95
CA ARG A 45 11.90 -21.84 -17.16
C ARG A 45 10.42 -21.56 -16.87
N LEU A 46 10.00 -21.69 -15.61
CA LEU A 46 8.73 -21.14 -15.15
C LEU A 46 8.89 -19.63 -14.94
N PRO A 47 7.81 -18.85 -14.82
CA PRO A 47 7.89 -17.49 -14.26
C PRO A 47 8.78 -17.52 -13.02
N ARG A 48 9.65 -16.52 -12.84
CA ARG A 48 10.69 -16.51 -11.78
C ARG A 48 10.14 -16.69 -10.36
N ASP A 49 8.83 -16.52 -10.20
CA ASP A 49 8.13 -16.50 -8.93
C ASP A 49 7.43 -17.82 -8.58
N VAL A 50 7.45 -18.85 -9.44
CA VAL A 50 6.98 -20.19 -9.04
C VAL A 50 7.98 -20.82 -8.09
N VAL A 51 7.52 -21.15 -6.88
CA VAL A 51 8.31 -21.74 -5.81
C VAL A 51 7.80 -23.13 -5.46
N GLU A 52 8.68 -23.97 -4.91
CA GLU A 52 8.28 -25.22 -4.28
C GLU A 52 8.03 -24.94 -2.79
N ALA A 53 6.75 -24.76 -2.42
CA ALA A 53 6.38 -24.36 -1.06
C ALA A 53 6.72 -25.44 -0.02
N THR A 54 6.60 -26.70 -0.43
CA THR A 54 7.00 -27.91 0.28
C THR A 54 7.32 -28.95 -0.79
N PRO A 55 8.12 -30.00 -0.50
CA PRO A 55 8.48 -30.99 -1.50
C PRO A 55 7.26 -31.51 -2.28
N GLY A 56 7.29 -31.31 -3.60
CA GLY A 56 6.26 -31.72 -4.54
C GLY A 56 5.03 -30.81 -4.69
N LEU A 57 4.92 -29.71 -3.94
CA LEU A 57 3.85 -28.72 -4.08
C LEU A 57 4.40 -27.44 -4.70
N LEU A 58 3.94 -27.13 -5.92
CA LEU A 58 4.29 -25.89 -6.60
C LEU A 58 3.30 -24.79 -6.18
N GLU A 59 3.83 -23.60 -5.89
CA GLU A 59 3.06 -22.40 -5.60
C GLU A 59 3.50 -21.28 -6.55
N LEU A 60 2.53 -20.63 -7.19
CA LEU A 60 2.72 -19.30 -7.76
C LEU A 60 2.01 -18.31 -6.83
N PRO A 61 2.76 -17.56 -6.00
CA PRO A 61 2.16 -16.57 -5.10
C PRO A 61 1.42 -15.51 -5.90
N GLY A 62 0.17 -15.23 -5.52
CA GLY A 62 -0.61 -14.21 -6.20
C GLY A 62 -0.12 -12.79 -5.92
N THR A 63 -0.49 -11.86 -6.81
CA THR A 63 -0.14 -10.44 -6.74
C THR A 63 -1.36 -9.61 -6.35
N SER A 64 -2.23 -9.28 -7.32
CA SER A 64 -3.39 -8.40 -7.14
C SER A 64 -4.60 -9.10 -6.50
N ARG A 65 -4.71 -10.43 -6.64
CA ARG A 65 -5.81 -11.27 -6.13
C ARG A 65 -5.32 -12.47 -5.31
N ALA A 66 -4.21 -12.32 -4.58
CA ALA A 66 -3.56 -13.40 -3.83
C ALA A 66 -4.47 -14.18 -2.86
N HIS A 67 -5.61 -13.61 -2.45
CA HIS A 67 -6.62 -14.25 -1.59
C HIS A 67 -7.58 -15.18 -2.33
N ILE A 68 -7.57 -15.23 -3.65
CA ILE A 68 -8.23 -16.29 -4.43
C ILE A 68 -7.16 -17.35 -4.70
N VAL A 69 -7.44 -18.60 -4.33
CA VAL A 69 -6.51 -19.71 -4.55
C VAL A 69 -7.11 -20.67 -5.57
N VAL A 70 -6.38 -20.90 -6.66
CA VAL A 70 -6.70 -21.91 -7.67
C VAL A 70 -5.86 -23.15 -7.37
N THR A 71 -6.51 -24.30 -7.22
CA THR A 71 -5.82 -25.57 -6.94
C THR A 71 -5.87 -26.49 -8.15
N ALA A 72 -4.81 -27.28 -8.35
CA ALA A 72 -4.81 -28.42 -9.27
C ALA A 72 -4.21 -29.61 -8.53
N THR A 73 -5.10 -30.43 -7.96
CA THR A 73 -4.76 -31.49 -7.01
C THR A 73 -4.31 -32.79 -7.68
N HIS A 74 -4.67 -32.98 -8.96
CA HIS A 74 -4.31 -34.14 -9.76
C HIS A 74 -3.54 -33.74 -11.03
N ALA A 75 -2.69 -32.71 -10.95
CA ALA A 75 -1.90 -32.26 -12.12
C ALA A 75 -0.91 -33.34 -12.62
N THR A 76 -0.56 -34.30 -11.77
CA THR A 76 0.30 -35.44 -12.08
C THR A 76 -0.33 -36.77 -11.65
N ASN A 77 0.28 -37.87 -12.09
CA ASN A 77 -0.07 -39.21 -11.65
C ASN A 77 0.17 -39.29 -10.14
N HIS A 78 -0.82 -39.80 -9.40
CA HIS A 78 -0.82 -39.83 -7.94
C HIS A 78 -1.24 -41.20 -7.44
N VAL A 79 -1.09 -41.43 -6.13
CA VAL A 79 -1.44 -42.70 -5.49
C VAL A 79 -2.66 -42.48 -4.61
N ARG A 80 -3.68 -43.33 -4.79
CA ARG A 80 -4.87 -43.40 -3.95
C ARG A 80 -5.07 -44.82 -3.47
N ASP A 81 -5.09 -45.04 -2.15
CA ASP A 81 -5.20 -46.36 -1.53
C ASP A 81 -4.18 -47.37 -2.11
N GLY A 82 -2.92 -46.94 -2.28
CA GLY A 82 -1.84 -47.74 -2.84
C GLY A 82 -1.93 -48.00 -4.36
N SER A 83 -2.98 -47.51 -5.03
CA SER A 83 -3.18 -47.66 -6.48
C SER A 83 -2.81 -46.40 -7.23
N ALA A 84 -2.09 -46.54 -8.35
CA ALA A 84 -1.80 -45.42 -9.24
C ALA A 84 -3.08 -44.89 -9.91
N LYS A 85 -3.23 -43.57 -9.94
CA LYS A 85 -4.29 -42.82 -10.60
C LYS A 85 -3.67 -41.90 -11.65
N VAL A 86 -4.35 -41.78 -12.79
CA VAL A 86 -3.89 -40.97 -13.91
C VAL A 86 -4.17 -39.50 -13.63
N ALA A 87 -3.25 -38.64 -14.04
CA ALA A 87 -3.38 -37.19 -13.95
C ALA A 87 -4.62 -36.63 -14.66
N ASP A 88 -5.17 -35.57 -14.09
CA ASP A 88 -6.13 -34.66 -14.71
C ASP A 88 -5.36 -33.71 -15.65
N ARG A 89 -4.90 -34.27 -16.79
CA ARG A 89 -4.02 -33.60 -17.77
C ARG A 89 -4.45 -32.17 -18.11
N GLY A 90 -3.53 -31.22 -18.18
CA GLY A 90 -3.86 -29.83 -18.49
C GLY A 90 -4.22 -28.95 -17.30
N THR A 91 -4.60 -29.51 -16.15
CA THR A 91 -5.05 -28.70 -14.99
C THR A 91 -3.90 -27.97 -14.29
N GLY A 92 -2.71 -28.58 -14.21
CA GLY A 92 -1.54 -27.96 -13.58
C GLY A 92 -1.07 -26.72 -14.32
N GLY A 93 -0.91 -26.81 -15.64
CA GLY A 93 -0.52 -25.66 -16.45
C GLY A 93 -1.61 -24.59 -16.51
N LEU A 94 -2.89 -25.00 -16.42
CA LEU A 94 -4.03 -24.08 -16.38
C LEU A 94 -4.01 -23.24 -15.10
N ALA A 95 -3.83 -23.88 -13.94
CA ALA A 95 -3.78 -23.19 -12.65
C ALA A 95 -2.67 -22.14 -12.62
N LEU A 96 -1.48 -22.49 -13.09
CA LEU A 96 -0.34 -21.56 -13.15
C LEU A 96 -0.60 -20.39 -14.12
N LEU A 97 -1.14 -20.66 -15.31
CA LEU A 97 -1.45 -19.60 -16.28
C LEU A 97 -2.55 -18.66 -15.77
N ILE A 98 -3.59 -19.20 -15.15
CA ILE A 98 -4.66 -18.38 -14.55
C ILE A 98 -4.11 -17.48 -13.45
N ALA A 99 -3.25 -18.01 -12.57
CA ALA A 99 -2.60 -17.22 -11.54
C ALA A 99 -1.73 -16.11 -12.12
N GLU A 100 -0.94 -16.40 -13.16
CA GLU A 100 -0.15 -15.39 -13.85
C GLU A 100 -1.02 -14.27 -14.46
N LEU A 101 -2.13 -14.63 -15.11
CA LEU A 101 -2.98 -13.68 -15.83
C LEU A 101 -3.93 -12.87 -14.93
N THR A 102 -4.33 -13.42 -13.78
CA THR A 102 -5.35 -12.80 -12.91
C THR A 102 -4.78 -12.24 -11.60
N GLY A 103 -3.53 -12.57 -11.29
CA GLY A 103 -2.88 -12.24 -10.02
C GLY A 103 -3.38 -13.05 -8.83
N CYS A 104 -4.11 -14.14 -9.05
CA CYS A 104 -4.50 -15.06 -7.99
C CYS A 104 -3.33 -15.97 -7.57
N THR A 105 -3.46 -16.67 -6.45
CA THR A 105 -2.47 -17.66 -6.02
C THR A 105 -2.79 -19.02 -6.67
N ALA A 106 -1.80 -19.75 -7.15
CA ALA A 106 -1.98 -21.14 -7.58
C ALA A 106 -1.25 -22.13 -6.66
N LEU A 107 -1.90 -23.24 -6.33
CA LEU A 107 -1.28 -24.40 -5.68
C LEU A 107 -1.46 -25.65 -6.54
N VAL A 108 -0.35 -26.24 -6.96
CA VAL A 108 -0.36 -27.41 -7.87
C VAL A 108 0.37 -28.58 -7.23
N ALA A 109 -0.36 -29.68 -7.02
CA ALA A 109 0.21 -30.94 -6.55
C ALA A 109 0.95 -31.61 -7.71
N ALA A 110 2.28 -31.61 -7.66
CA ALA A 110 3.13 -32.16 -8.73
C ALA A 110 3.82 -33.46 -8.31
N ARG A 111 4.34 -33.55 -7.08
CA ARG A 111 5.00 -34.74 -6.53
C ARG A 111 4.65 -34.96 -5.05
N THR A 112 3.43 -34.61 -4.68
CA THR A 112 2.98 -34.82 -3.31
C THR A 112 2.67 -36.30 -3.08
N SER A 113 2.91 -36.78 -1.86
CA SER A 113 2.49 -38.11 -1.45
C SER A 113 0.97 -38.14 -1.25
N GLY A 114 0.32 -39.16 -1.79
CA GLY A 114 -1.11 -39.37 -1.62
C GLY A 114 -1.97 -38.55 -2.58
N ASP A 115 -3.19 -38.26 -2.15
CA ASP A 115 -4.23 -37.62 -2.94
C ASP A 115 -4.98 -36.58 -2.09
N ALA A 116 -4.84 -35.31 -2.47
CA ALA A 116 -5.43 -34.20 -1.73
C ALA A 116 -6.97 -34.25 -1.62
N ASN A 117 -7.65 -34.93 -2.54
CA ASN A 117 -9.11 -35.05 -2.55
C ASN A 117 -9.62 -36.35 -1.91
N HIS A 118 -8.72 -37.24 -1.49
CA HIS A 118 -9.05 -38.50 -0.83
C HIS A 118 -8.48 -38.61 0.59
N ASP A 119 -7.27 -38.14 0.82
CA ASP A 119 -6.60 -38.22 2.12
C ASP A 119 -7.00 -37.05 3.04
N ASP A 120 -7.20 -37.32 4.32
CA ASP A 120 -7.55 -36.28 5.31
C ASP A 120 -6.43 -35.23 5.47
N ASP A 121 -5.19 -35.69 5.60
CA ASP A 121 -3.99 -34.85 5.63
C ASP A 121 -3.26 -34.89 4.30
N HIS A 122 -2.97 -33.70 3.76
CA HIS A 122 -2.19 -33.55 2.54
C HIS A 122 -1.42 -32.22 2.57
N PRO A 123 -0.19 -32.15 2.04
CA PRO A 123 0.60 -30.91 2.03
C PRO A 123 -0.14 -29.71 1.42
N LEU A 124 -0.91 -29.94 0.35
CA LEU A 124 -1.75 -28.91 -0.26
C LEU A 124 -2.80 -28.34 0.71
N LYS A 125 -3.48 -29.19 1.49
CA LYS A 125 -4.49 -28.78 2.47
C LYS A 125 -3.89 -27.98 3.61
N ARG A 126 -2.72 -28.39 4.12
CA ARG A 126 -1.96 -27.62 5.11
C ARG A 126 -1.59 -26.24 4.57
N ARG A 127 -1.06 -26.19 3.35
CA ARG A 127 -0.70 -24.93 2.72
C ARG A 127 -1.92 -24.04 2.48
N LEU A 128 -3.04 -24.61 2.07
CA LEU A 128 -4.31 -23.89 1.90
C LEU A 128 -4.79 -23.28 3.24
N ALA A 129 -4.67 -24.02 4.35
CA ALA A 129 -5.00 -23.53 5.68
C ALA A 129 -4.08 -22.38 6.14
N GLU A 130 -2.79 -22.42 5.81
CA GLU A 130 -1.85 -21.32 6.05
C GLU A 130 -2.20 -20.08 5.22
N LEU A 131 -2.57 -20.27 3.95
CA LEU A 131 -2.89 -19.19 3.03
C LEU A 131 -4.15 -18.42 3.44
N ARG A 132 -5.12 -19.07 4.09
CA ARG A 132 -6.42 -18.50 4.50
C ARG A 132 -7.11 -17.74 3.34
N PRO A 133 -7.38 -18.41 2.21
CA PRO A 133 -7.99 -17.76 1.07
C PRO A 133 -9.41 -17.25 1.38
N ALA A 134 -9.83 -16.23 0.64
CA ALA A 134 -11.21 -15.78 0.60
C ALA A 134 -12.08 -16.62 -0.34
N ALA A 135 -11.47 -17.36 -1.27
CA ALA A 135 -12.16 -18.34 -2.12
C ALA A 135 -11.18 -19.39 -2.68
N VAL A 136 -11.68 -20.61 -2.92
CA VAL A 136 -10.93 -21.71 -3.55
C VAL A 136 -11.62 -22.18 -4.83
N LEU A 137 -10.84 -22.32 -5.90
CA LEU A 137 -11.27 -22.85 -7.18
C LEU A 137 -10.46 -24.13 -7.46
N ASP A 138 -11.06 -25.30 -7.26
CA ASP A 138 -10.35 -26.59 -7.38
C ASP A 138 -10.53 -27.19 -8.78
N LEU A 139 -9.48 -27.13 -9.60
CA LEU A 139 -9.51 -27.53 -11.00
C LEU A 139 -9.29 -29.04 -11.16
N HIS A 140 -10.19 -29.66 -11.92
CA HIS A 140 -10.18 -31.07 -12.22
C HIS A 140 -10.43 -31.37 -13.69
N GLY A 141 -10.16 -32.62 -14.07
CA GLY A 141 -10.33 -33.10 -15.43
C GLY A 141 -11.36 -34.21 -15.52
N MET A 142 -12.42 -33.99 -16.29
CA MET A 142 -13.38 -35.04 -16.64
C MET A 142 -13.28 -35.48 -18.10
N ARG A 143 -13.81 -36.67 -18.41
CA ARG A 143 -13.94 -37.16 -19.80
C ARG A 143 -14.90 -36.26 -20.59
N SER A 144 -14.65 -36.12 -21.90
CA SER A 144 -15.52 -35.35 -22.78
C SER A 144 -16.93 -35.95 -22.84
N ARG A 145 -17.93 -35.08 -22.70
CA ARG A 145 -19.35 -35.45 -22.76
C ARG A 145 -20.13 -34.48 -23.64
N PRO A 146 -21.11 -34.95 -24.44
CA PRO A 146 -21.94 -34.08 -25.25
C PRO A 146 -22.74 -33.08 -24.43
N GLU A 147 -23.09 -33.36 -23.18
CA GLU A 147 -23.99 -32.57 -22.35
C GLU A 147 -23.31 -31.52 -21.46
N SER A 148 -22.00 -31.64 -21.22
CA SER A 148 -21.29 -30.79 -20.25
C SER A 148 -19.85 -30.52 -20.68
N ASP A 149 -19.52 -29.22 -20.67
CA ASP A 149 -18.17 -28.71 -20.92
C ASP A 149 -17.44 -28.49 -19.60
N ILE A 150 -18.18 -28.01 -18.60
CA ILE A 150 -17.75 -27.86 -17.21
C ILE A 150 -18.86 -28.41 -16.31
N ASP A 151 -18.52 -29.25 -15.33
CA ASP A 151 -19.42 -29.56 -14.21
C ASP A 151 -18.89 -28.91 -12.93
N LEU A 152 -19.75 -28.16 -12.24
CA LEU A 152 -19.39 -27.49 -10.99
C LEU A 152 -19.82 -28.34 -9.80
N GLY A 153 -18.86 -28.82 -9.02
CA GLY A 153 -19.09 -29.49 -7.74
C GLY A 153 -19.14 -28.48 -6.60
N THR A 154 -20.31 -28.31 -5.98
CA THR A 154 -20.51 -27.26 -4.98
C THR A 154 -20.23 -27.68 -3.55
N GLY A 155 -20.06 -28.98 -3.28
CA GLY A 155 -20.08 -29.48 -1.90
C GLY A 155 -21.38 -29.12 -1.18
N ASP A 156 -21.32 -29.13 0.15
CA ASP A 156 -22.41 -28.79 1.07
C ASP A 156 -22.30 -27.36 1.65
N GLY A 157 -21.14 -26.72 1.50
CA GLY A 157 -20.87 -25.38 2.02
C GLY A 157 -21.09 -24.24 1.02
N SER A 158 -20.48 -23.10 1.34
CA SER A 158 -20.57 -21.90 0.50
C SER A 158 -19.72 -22.01 -0.77
N VAL A 159 -20.18 -21.37 -1.84
CA VAL A 159 -19.49 -21.29 -3.13
C VAL A 159 -19.16 -19.84 -3.49
N PRO A 160 -18.12 -19.57 -4.29
CA PRO A 160 -17.86 -18.25 -4.86
C PRO A 160 -18.96 -17.90 -5.89
N ALA A 161 -20.05 -17.30 -5.42
CA ALA A 161 -21.29 -17.13 -6.19
C ALA A 161 -21.11 -16.34 -7.50
N GLU A 162 -20.31 -15.27 -7.49
CA GLU A 162 -20.05 -14.45 -8.69
C GLU A 162 -19.26 -15.22 -9.76
N PHE A 163 -18.30 -16.05 -9.34
CA PHE A 163 -17.55 -16.93 -10.23
C PHE A 163 -18.48 -17.95 -10.90
N VAL A 164 -19.30 -18.65 -10.09
CA VAL A 164 -20.27 -19.64 -10.57
C VAL A 164 -21.29 -19.00 -11.52
N ALA A 165 -21.83 -17.83 -11.16
CA ALA A 165 -22.79 -17.11 -11.99
C ALA A 165 -22.20 -16.60 -13.30
N THR A 166 -20.92 -16.23 -13.31
CA THR A 166 -20.24 -15.77 -14.53
C THR A 166 -19.93 -16.93 -15.47
N LEU A 167 -19.44 -18.06 -14.95
CA LEU A 167 -19.26 -19.27 -15.76
C LEU A 167 -20.57 -19.76 -16.37
N ARG A 168 -21.67 -19.77 -15.60
CA ARG A 168 -23.00 -20.16 -16.11
C ARG A 168 -23.54 -19.25 -17.22
N ARG A 169 -23.08 -18.00 -17.29
CA ARG A 169 -23.44 -17.05 -18.35
C ARG A 169 -22.47 -17.06 -19.53
N SER A 170 -21.39 -17.81 -19.44
CA SER A 170 -20.44 -17.97 -20.55
C SER A 170 -21.06 -18.78 -21.68
N GLU A 171 -20.36 -18.84 -22.82
CA GLU A 171 -20.76 -19.67 -23.96
C GLU A 171 -20.53 -21.18 -23.72
N LEU A 172 -19.94 -21.56 -22.59
CA LEU A 172 -19.68 -22.96 -22.24
C LEU A 172 -20.94 -23.61 -21.66
N ARG A 173 -21.10 -24.91 -21.91
CA ARG A 173 -22.19 -25.69 -21.31
C ARG A 173 -21.81 -26.09 -19.89
N VAL A 174 -22.26 -25.30 -18.93
CA VAL A 174 -21.95 -25.48 -17.50
C VAL A 174 -23.08 -26.22 -16.80
N THR A 175 -22.78 -27.38 -16.22
CA THR A 175 -23.68 -28.12 -15.31
C THR A 175 -23.26 -27.90 -13.86
N THR A 176 -24.09 -28.34 -12.90
CA THR A 176 -23.77 -28.22 -11.48
C THR A 176 -24.21 -29.48 -10.76
N ASN A 177 -23.28 -30.13 -10.06
CA ASN A 177 -23.48 -31.40 -9.35
C ASN A 177 -24.10 -32.50 -10.22
N ALA A 178 -23.95 -32.44 -11.56
CA ALA A 178 -24.56 -33.41 -12.45
C ALA A 178 -23.78 -34.72 -12.48
N LEU A 179 -22.45 -34.63 -12.35
CA LEU A 179 -21.52 -35.77 -12.37
C LEU A 179 -20.67 -35.81 -11.11
N PHE A 180 -20.21 -34.65 -10.66
CA PHE A 180 -19.29 -34.51 -9.55
C PHE A 180 -19.80 -33.44 -8.59
N ALA A 181 -20.34 -33.86 -7.45
CA ALA A 181 -20.92 -32.95 -6.47
C ALA A 181 -19.90 -32.39 -5.46
N ALA A 182 -18.66 -32.90 -5.44
CA ALA A 182 -17.63 -32.55 -4.46
C ALA A 182 -18.07 -32.74 -2.99
N MET A 183 -18.93 -33.73 -2.71
CA MET A 183 -19.56 -33.95 -1.39
C MET A 183 -18.74 -34.79 -0.41
N ARG A 184 -17.59 -35.35 -0.82
CA ARG A 184 -16.78 -36.14 0.10
C ARG A 184 -16.08 -35.20 1.09
N PRO A 185 -16.12 -35.47 2.42
CA PRO A 185 -15.47 -34.61 3.42
C PRO A 185 -13.97 -34.41 3.18
N THR A 186 -13.35 -35.38 2.51
CA THR A 186 -11.93 -35.39 2.16
C THR A 186 -11.60 -34.54 0.94
N THR A 187 -12.58 -34.00 0.21
CA THR A 187 -12.27 -33.16 -0.95
C THR A 187 -11.64 -31.85 -0.51
N VAL A 188 -10.83 -31.22 -1.36
CA VAL A 188 -10.28 -29.89 -1.10
C VAL A 188 -11.41 -28.86 -1.00
N THR A 189 -12.47 -29.02 -1.79
CA THR A 189 -13.69 -28.21 -1.71
C THR A 189 -14.33 -28.30 -0.33
N SER A 190 -14.67 -29.50 0.15
CA SER A 190 -15.25 -29.68 1.49
C SER A 190 -14.28 -29.25 2.62
N PHE A 191 -12.98 -29.50 2.46
CA PHE A 191 -11.97 -29.08 3.42
C PHE A 191 -11.93 -27.55 3.60
N ALA A 192 -12.04 -26.80 2.51
CA ALA A 192 -12.09 -25.34 2.52
C ALA A 192 -13.42 -24.84 3.12
N GLN A 193 -14.55 -25.45 2.73
CA GLN A 193 -15.87 -25.10 3.23
C GLN A 193 -16.03 -25.34 4.73
N ALA A 194 -15.45 -26.42 5.26
CA ALA A 194 -15.40 -26.70 6.70
C ALA A 194 -14.62 -25.64 7.51
N ARG A 195 -13.94 -24.71 6.83
CA ARG A 195 -13.20 -23.56 7.40
C ARG A 195 -13.83 -22.22 7.01
N ASP A 196 -15.12 -22.24 6.64
CA ASP A 196 -15.87 -21.07 6.21
C ASP A 196 -15.27 -20.35 4.98
N VAL A 197 -14.53 -21.09 4.14
CA VAL A 197 -14.00 -20.57 2.88
C VAL A 197 -14.90 -21.02 1.73
N PRO A 198 -15.49 -20.08 0.96
CA PRO A 198 -16.22 -20.41 -0.26
C PRO A 198 -15.34 -21.19 -1.24
N ALA A 199 -15.79 -22.38 -1.67
CA ALA A 199 -15.04 -23.22 -2.57
C ALA A 199 -15.93 -23.86 -3.63
N VAL A 200 -15.37 -24.14 -4.81
CA VAL A 200 -16.05 -24.89 -5.87
C VAL A 200 -15.04 -25.76 -6.62
N GLN A 201 -15.45 -27.00 -6.90
CA GLN A 201 -14.75 -27.92 -7.79
C GLN A 201 -15.16 -27.63 -9.24
N VAL A 202 -14.21 -27.49 -10.14
CA VAL A 202 -14.41 -27.18 -11.56
C VAL A 202 -13.91 -28.36 -12.39
N GLU A 203 -14.83 -29.23 -12.80
CA GLU A 203 -14.53 -30.40 -13.61
C GLU A 203 -14.55 -30.05 -15.10
N ILE A 204 -13.41 -30.13 -15.76
CA ILE A 204 -13.24 -29.63 -17.12
C ILE A 204 -13.19 -30.79 -18.12
N SER A 205 -14.07 -30.74 -19.12
CA SER A 205 -14.11 -31.71 -20.22
C SER A 205 -12.78 -31.82 -20.96
N ALA A 206 -12.35 -33.04 -21.30
CA ALA A 206 -11.06 -33.29 -21.94
C ALA A 206 -10.87 -32.55 -23.27
N ARG A 207 -11.95 -32.25 -24.01
CA ARG A 207 -11.89 -31.45 -25.25
C ARG A 207 -11.48 -29.99 -25.03
N PHE A 208 -11.53 -29.50 -23.78
CA PHE A 208 -11.11 -28.16 -23.40
C PHE A 208 -9.76 -28.15 -22.68
N ARG A 209 -9.01 -29.26 -22.68
CA ARG A 209 -7.71 -29.36 -22.02
C ARG A 209 -6.66 -29.97 -22.94
N PRO A 210 -5.38 -29.55 -22.85
CA PRO A 210 -4.31 -30.26 -23.52
C PRO A 210 -4.15 -31.69 -22.94
N PRO A 211 -3.69 -32.66 -23.75
CA PRO A 211 -3.33 -32.53 -25.16
C PRO A 211 -4.52 -32.68 -26.13
N SER A 212 -5.74 -32.89 -25.65
CA SER A 212 -6.89 -33.28 -26.48
C SER A 212 -7.65 -32.11 -27.09
N GLY A 213 -7.61 -30.92 -26.48
CA GLY A 213 -8.39 -29.77 -26.92
C GLY A 213 -7.77 -28.99 -28.07
N ALA A 214 -8.63 -28.50 -28.96
CA ALA A 214 -8.25 -27.59 -30.03
C ALA A 214 -7.91 -26.20 -29.45
N PRO A 215 -6.97 -25.44 -30.04
CA PRO A 215 -6.56 -24.13 -29.54
C PRO A 215 -7.72 -23.18 -29.27
N GLU A 216 -8.76 -23.18 -30.10
CA GLU A 216 -9.94 -22.34 -29.97
C GLU A 216 -10.75 -22.69 -28.72
N ASP A 217 -10.90 -23.98 -28.43
CA ASP A 217 -11.58 -24.46 -27.23
C ASP A 217 -10.76 -24.13 -25.98
N LEU A 218 -9.43 -24.34 -26.02
CA LEU A 218 -8.54 -23.95 -24.91
C LEU A 218 -8.66 -22.46 -24.59
N SER A 219 -8.70 -21.62 -25.64
CA SER A 219 -8.87 -20.17 -25.51
C SER A 219 -10.22 -19.79 -24.92
N ARG A 220 -11.30 -20.43 -25.40
CA ARG A 220 -12.66 -20.18 -24.91
C ARG A 220 -12.77 -20.51 -23.42
N LEU A 221 -12.21 -21.64 -22.99
CA LEU A 221 -12.18 -22.01 -21.58
C LEU A 221 -11.38 -20.99 -20.74
N LEU A 222 -10.17 -20.64 -21.20
CA LEU A 222 -9.30 -19.75 -20.45
C LEU A 222 -9.94 -18.37 -20.27
N ASN A 223 -10.52 -17.80 -21.33
CA ASN A 223 -11.22 -16.53 -21.26
C ASN A 223 -12.40 -16.59 -20.27
N ALA A 224 -13.22 -17.65 -20.33
CA ALA A 224 -14.35 -17.80 -19.40
C ALA A 224 -13.90 -17.87 -17.93
N LEU A 225 -12.79 -18.56 -17.64
CA LEU A 225 -12.23 -18.65 -16.29
C LEU A 225 -11.60 -17.31 -15.83
N ILE A 226 -10.88 -16.63 -16.71
CA ILE A 226 -10.31 -15.30 -16.43
C ILE A 226 -11.42 -14.30 -16.13
N ASP A 227 -12.45 -14.23 -16.96
CA ASP A 227 -13.59 -13.33 -16.78
C ASP A 227 -14.32 -13.62 -15.46
N ALA A 228 -14.53 -14.91 -15.15
CA ALA A 228 -15.16 -15.32 -13.91
C ALA A 228 -14.35 -14.93 -12.66
N ILE A 229 -13.02 -15.04 -12.70
CA ILE A 229 -12.13 -14.62 -11.60
C ILE A 229 -12.05 -13.09 -11.51
N ALA A 230 -11.96 -12.40 -12.64
CA ALA A 230 -11.89 -10.94 -12.70
C ALA A 230 -13.14 -10.29 -12.10
N GLY A 231 -14.31 -10.93 -12.30
CA GLY A 231 -15.61 -10.51 -11.75
C GLY A 231 -15.81 -10.82 -10.26
N MET A 232 -14.91 -11.54 -9.60
CA MET A 232 -15.02 -11.82 -8.16
C MET A 232 -14.65 -10.59 -7.32
N THR A 233 -15.68 -9.90 -6.83
CA THR A 233 -15.62 -8.91 -5.76
C THR A 233 -15.48 -9.63 -4.42
N THR A 234 -14.33 -10.25 -4.19
CA THR A 234 -14.08 -10.99 -2.94
C THR A 234 -14.10 -10.00 -1.77
N THR A 235 -15.21 -10.01 -1.03
CA THR A 235 -15.34 -9.30 0.23
C THR A 235 -14.42 -10.02 1.20
N ARG A 236 -13.36 -9.34 1.64
CA ARG A 236 -12.34 -9.94 2.49
C ARG A 236 -12.97 -10.48 3.77
N SER A 237 -12.70 -11.74 4.06
CA SER A 237 -13.17 -12.43 5.26
C SER A 237 -12.81 -11.60 6.49
N SER A 238 -13.83 -11.16 7.21
CA SER A 238 -13.68 -10.58 8.53
C SER A 238 -13.15 -11.67 9.46
N LEU A 239 -12.01 -11.45 10.09
CA LEU A 239 -11.46 -12.38 11.08
C LEU A 239 -12.09 -12.09 12.44
N THR A 240 -12.80 -13.05 13.01
CA THR A 240 -13.23 -12.93 14.41
C THR A 240 -12.08 -13.34 15.31
N LEU A 241 -11.64 -12.42 16.17
CA LEU A 241 -10.46 -12.57 17.02
C LEU A 241 -10.80 -12.27 18.48
N ALA A 242 -10.24 -13.04 19.40
CA ALA A 242 -10.31 -12.77 20.83
C ALA A 242 -9.45 -11.54 21.18
N THR A 243 -9.95 -10.67 22.05
CA THR A 243 -9.22 -9.45 22.41
C THR A 243 -8.28 -9.70 23.59
N VAL A 244 -7.04 -9.26 23.46
CA VAL A 244 -6.05 -9.27 24.55
C VAL A 244 -5.64 -7.83 24.84
N PRO A 245 -5.68 -7.32 26.08
CA PRO A 245 -5.25 -5.95 26.36
C PRO A 245 -3.73 -5.81 26.19
N VAL A 246 -3.29 -4.75 25.51
CA VAL A 246 -1.86 -4.42 25.37
C VAL A 246 -1.51 -3.08 26.00
N ALA A 247 -0.41 -3.04 26.75
CA ALA A 247 0.04 -1.88 27.51
C ALA A 247 0.84 -0.87 26.66
N ILE A 248 0.37 -0.58 25.45
CA ILE A 248 1.03 0.36 24.53
C ILE A 248 0.38 1.73 24.64
N ALA A 249 1.12 2.71 25.16
CA ALA A 249 0.68 4.09 25.24
C ALA A 249 0.58 4.70 23.84
N SER A 250 -0.64 4.89 23.33
CA SER A 250 -0.92 5.51 22.03
C SER A 250 -1.99 6.59 22.14
N GLY A 251 -1.76 7.72 21.47
CA GLY A 251 -2.75 8.76 21.27
C GLY A 251 -3.85 8.38 20.27
N LEU A 252 -3.73 7.24 19.58
CA LEU A 252 -4.69 6.76 18.59
C LEU A 252 -5.16 5.35 18.93
N PRO A 253 -6.35 4.92 18.46
CA PRO A 253 -6.74 3.52 18.53
C PRO A 253 -5.67 2.66 17.85
N LEU A 254 -5.14 1.69 18.60
CA LEU A 254 -4.04 0.84 18.20
C LEU A 254 -4.44 -0.62 18.38
N ALA A 255 -4.06 -1.44 17.42
CA ALA A 255 -4.15 -2.88 17.48
C ALA A 255 -2.77 -3.51 17.29
N VAL A 256 -2.53 -4.65 17.92
CA VAL A 256 -1.40 -5.53 17.63
C VAL A 256 -1.98 -6.83 17.10
N VAL A 257 -1.48 -7.29 15.95
CA VAL A 257 -2.02 -8.47 15.26
C VAL A 257 -0.91 -9.48 15.01
N HIS A 258 -1.28 -10.75 14.86
CA HIS A 258 -0.34 -11.79 14.46
C HIS A 258 0.35 -11.39 13.13
N PRO A 259 1.67 -11.68 12.94
CA PRO A 259 2.41 -11.29 11.74
C PRO A 259 1.76 -11.69 10.41
N ASP A 260 1.07 -12.83 10.38
CA ASP A 260 0.38 -13.32 9.19
C ASP A 260 -0.86 -12.49 8.81
N THR A 261 -1.38 -11.66 9.72
CA THR A 261 -2.57 -10.83 9.48
C THR A 261 -2.28 -9.68 8.53
N ILE A 262 -1.05 -9.15 8.56
CA ILE A 262 -0.58 -8.06 7.70
C ILE A 262 0.72 -8.45 6.98
N ARG A 263 0.76 -9.69 6.46
CA ARG A 263 1.95 -10.38 5.90
C ARG A 263 3.02 -9.46 5.34
N GLY A 264 4.24 -9.60 5.86
CA GLY A 264 5.42 -8.86 5.41
C GLY A 264 5.50 -7.41 5.90
N LEU A 265 4.46 -6.88 6.54
CA LEU A 265 4.47 -5.53 7.08
C LEU A 265 4.66 -5.49 8.59
N ARG A 266 5.47 -4.54 9.03
CA ARG A 266 5.60 -4.19 10.46
C ARG A 266 4.46 -3.28 10.95
N GLY A 267 3.67 -2.71 10.03
CA GLY A 267 2.67 -1.68 10.31
C GLY A 267 3.27 -0.28 10.15
N PRO A 268 2.53 0.78 10.53
CA PRO A 268 1.12 0.78 10.91
C PRO A 268 0.19 0.64 9.70
N VAL A 269 -0.78 -0.29 9.78
CA VAL A 269 -1.83 -0.51 8.75
C VAL A 269 -3.20 -0.10 9.32
N PRO A 270 -4.03 0.70 8.61
CA PRO A 270 -5.34 1.08 9.10
C PRO A 270 -6.33 -0.07 8.93
N VAL A 271 -6.75 -0.69 10.02
CA VAL A 271 -7.73 -1.80 10.02
C VAL A 271 -9.06 -1.33 10.60
N ALA A 272 -10.17 -1.88 10.10
CA ALA A 272 -11.47 -1.68 10.71
C ALA A 272 -11.72 -2.78 11.74
N VAL A 273 -12.07 -2.40 12.96
CA VAL A 273 -12.37 -3.31 14.06
C VAL A 273 -13.81 -3.10 14.47
N THR A 274 -14.60 -4.16 14.49
CA THR A 274 -16.03 -4.14 14.79
C THR A 274 -16.38 -5.04 15.96
N THR A 275 -17.33 -4.60 16.78
CA THR A 275 -17.96 -5.41 17.83
C THR A 275 -19.43 -5.02 17.97
N GLY A 276 -20.33 -5.97 17.68
CA GLY A 276 -21.75 -5.67 17.53
C GLY A 276 -21.97 -4.52 16.55
N GLU A 277 -22.64 -3.45 17.01
CA GLU A 277 -22.90 -2.24 16.21
C GLU A 277 -21.76 -1.21 16.22
N ARG A 278 -20.70 -1.42 17.02
CA ARG A 278 -19.58 -0.49 17.13
C ARG A 278 -18.53 -0.81 16.08
N SER A 279 -18.03 0.23 15.42
CA SER A 279 -16.94 0.14 14.46
C SER A 279 -15.96 1.28 14.71
N GLU A 280 -14.67 0.97 14.73
CA GLU A 280 -13.61 1.97 14.80
C GLU A 280 -12.43 1.56 13.91
N VAL A 281 -11.72 2.55 13.37
CA VAL A 281 -10.45 2.31 12.67
C VAL A 281 -9.30 2.33 13.68
N ALA A 282 -8.54 1.25 13.70
CA ALA A 282 -7.32 1.11 14.49
C ALA A 282 -6.08 1.09 13.61
N TRP A 283 -4.96 1.55 14.16
CA TRP A 283 -3.64 1.36 13.56
C TRP A 283 -3.07 0.03 14.02
N ALA A 284 -3.11 -0.97 13.14
CA ALA A 284 -2.57 -2.30 13.39
C ALA A 284 -1.06 -2.34 13.19
N TRP A 285 -0.37 -2.93 14.15
CA TRP A 285 1.05 -3.26 14.11
C TRP A 285 1.22 -4.78 14.18
N SER A 286 2.23 -5.29 13.50
CA SER A 286 2.59 -6.71 13.63
C SER A 286 3.16 -6.93 15.03
N ALA A 287 2.83 -8.05 15.67
CA ALA A 287 3.45 -8.45 16.94
C ALA A 287 4.97 -8.61 16.83
N ALA A 288 5.48 -8.86 15.62
CA ALA A 288 6.91 -8.91 15.31
C ALA A 288 7.56 -7.53 15.06
N ALA A 289 6.81 -6.44 15.13
CA ALA A 289 7.34 -5.11 14.86
C ALA A 289 8.34 -4.66 15.96
N PRO A 290 9.46 -4.02 15.59
CA PRO A 290 10.37 -3.41 16.55
C PRO A 290 9.63 -2.43 17.47
N GLY A 291 9.89 -2.48 18.77
CA GLY A 291 9.25 -1.61 19.76
C GLY A 291 7.96 -2.14 20.37
N ILE A 292 7.40 -3.25 19.87
CA ILE A 292 6.32 -3.98 20.56
C ILE A 292 6.89 -4.56 21.89
N PRO A 293 6.26 -4.27 23.05
CA PRO A 293 6.63 -4.88 24.34
C PRO A 293 6.63 -6.40 24.27
N GLU A 294 7.56 -7.06 24.94
CA GLU A 294 7.73 -8.53 24.91
C GLU A 294 6.43 -9.27 25.26
N GLU A 295 5.75 -8.83 26.32
CA GLU A 295 4.42 -9.29 26.74
C GLU A 295 3.32 -9.16 25.68
N SER A 296 3.50 -8.30 24.66
CA SER A 296 2.56 -8.10 23.55
C SER A 296 3.00 -8.80 22.26
N ARG A 297 4.12 -9.52 22.27
CA ARG A 297 4.62 -10.28 21.10
C ARG A 297 3.97 -11.66 20.99
N GLU A 298 3.46 -12.20 22.08
CA GLU A 298 2.87 -13.55 22.18
C GLU A 298 1.40 -13.62 21.72
N ILE A 299 0.99 -12.79 20.78
CA ILE A 299 -0.39 -12.80 20.26
C ILE A 299 -0.54 -13.98 19.30
N SER A 300 -1.49 -14.87 19.56
CA SER A 300 -1.79 -15.98 18.68
C SER A 300 -2.53 -15.54 17.40
N PRO A 301 -2.58 -16.38 16.35
CA PRO A 301 -3.33 -16.07 15.12
C PRO A 301 -4.84 -15.88 15.30
N ALA A 302 -5.40 -16.25 16.46
CA ALA A 302 -6.80 -16.11 16.82
C ALA A 302 -7.06 -14.91 17.75
N GLU A 303 -6.03 -14.13 18.07
CA GLU A 303 -6.09 -13.00 19.00
C GLU A 303 -5.75 -11.68 18.33
N ILE A 304 -6.21 -10.61 18.96
CA ILE A 304 -5.87 -9.23 18.64
C ILE A 304 -5.56 -8.47 19.92
N GLY A 305 -4.36 -7.92 19.97
CA GLY A 305 -3.93 -7.00 20.99
C GLY A 305 -4.68 -5.67 20.84
N VAL A 306 -5.44 -5.25 21.84
CA VAL A 306 -6.22 -4.01 21.81
C VAL A 306 -5.64 -2.98 22.78
N GLY A 307 -5.20 -1.83 22.25
CA GLY A 307 -4.69 -0.74 23.06
C GLY A 307 -5.82 -0.03 23.84
N ARG A 308 -5.46 0.68 24.92
CA ARG A 308 -6.42 1.37 25.80
C ARG A 308 -7.48 2.19 25.04
N ARG A 309 -7.08 3.04 24.09
CA ARG A 309 -8.02 3.89 23.32
C ARG A 309 -8.95 3.09 22.41
N LEU A 310 -8.49 1.96 21.87
CA LEU A 310 -9.33 1.11 21.04
C LEU A 310 -10.40 0.43 21.91
N ARG A 311 -10.02 -0.09 23.08
CA ARG A 311 -10.97 -0.62 24.07
C ARG A 311 -11.98 0.44 24.54
N GLU A 312 -11.54 1.67 24.82
CA GLU A 312 -12.44 2.77 25.18
C GLU A 312 -13.49 3.06 24.08
N LYS A 313 -13.17 2.80 22.80
CA LYS A 313 -14.08 3.00 21.66
C LYS A 313 -15.00 1.81 21.40
N LEU A 314 -14.48 0.59 21.55
CA LEU A 314 -15.22 -0.64 21.28
C LEU A 314 -16.01 -1.11 22.52
N GLY A 315 -15.60 -0.73 23.72
CA GLY A 315 -15.97 -1.37 24.99
C GLY A 315 -15.03 -2.52 25.34
N ASP A 316 -15.27 -3.16 26.48
CA ASP A 316 -14.52 -4.34 26.94
C ASP A 316 -15.04 -5.63 26.27
N ALA A 317 -15.28 -5.59 24.96
CA ALA A 317 -15.71 -6.75 24.19
C ALA A 317 -14.62 -7.82 24.19
N SER A 318 -14.97 -9.07 24.48
CA SER A 318 -14.04 -10.21 24.52
C SER A 318 -13.62 -10.72 23.13
N ALA A 319 -14.41 -10.39 22.09
CA ALA A 319 -14.13 -10.72 20.71
C ALA A 319 -14.51 -9.58 19.77
N VAL A 320 -13.76 -9.45 18.68
CA VAL A 320 -13.96 -8.43 17.66
C VAL A 320 -13.80 -9.04 16.28
N SER A 321 -14.47 -8.45 15.31
CA SER A 321 -14.29 -8.71 13.89
C SER A 321 -13.27 -7.73 13.32
N LEU A 322 -12.23 -8.25 12.66
CA LEU A 322 -11.15 -7.49 12.07
C LEU A 322 -11.22 -7.54 10.55
N HIS A 323 -11.32 -6.37 9.93
CA HIS A 323 -11.23 -6.21 8.48
C HIS A 323 -9.92 -5.52 8.09
N VAL A 324 -9.06 -6.27 7.40
CA VAL A 324 -7.76 -5.78 6.91
C VAL A 324 -7.91 -5.26 5.47
N PRO A 325 -7.56 -3.99 5.20
CA PRO A 325 -7.64 -3.42 3.85
C PRO A 325 -6.72 -4.12 2.87
N GLN A 326 -6.93 -3.90 1.56
CA GLN A 326 -6.02 -4.40 0.52
C GLN A 326 -4.62 -3.89 0.72
N ILE A 327 -3.68 -4.84 0.86
CA ILE A 327 -2.25 -4.64 0.96
C ILE A 327 -1.68 -5.21 -0.33
N VAL A 328 -1.04 -4.35 -1.14
CA VAL A 328 -0.35 -4.77 -2.36
C VAL A 328 1.15 -4.59 -2.14
N PRO A 329 1.90 -5.69 -1.92
CA PRO A 329 3.35 -5.62 -1.80
C PRO A 329 3.97 -5.32 -3.17
N LEU A 330 4.93 -4.39 -3.20
CA LEU A 330 5.57 -3.90 -4.42
C LEU A 330 7.06 -3.68 -4.18
N ARG A 331 7.87 -4.02 -5.19
CA ARG A 331 9.31 -3.75 -5.16
C ARG A 331 9.62 -2.36 -5.67
N THR A 332 10.43 -1.62 -4.92
CA THR A 332 10.78 -0.25 -5.25
C THR A 332 11.75 -0.14 -6.44
N ARG A 333 11.52 0.88 -7.27
CA ARG A 333 12.39 1.28 -8.38
C ARG A 333 12.60 2.79 -8.35
N ALA A 334 13.75 3.22 -8.86
CA ALA A 334 13.99 4.64 -9.11
C ALA A 334 13.00 5.19 -10.13
N ALA A 335 12.57 6.44 -9.96
CA ALA A 335 11.83 7.18 -10.98
C ALA A 335 12.64 7.30 -12.29
N LEU A 336 11.93 7.40 -13.41
CA LEU A 336 12.56 7.69 -14.71
C LEU A 336 12.78 9.20 -14.84
N ALA A 337 13.95 9.62 -15.30
CA ALA A 337 14.24 11.05 -15.48
C ALA A 337 13.25 11.76 -16.43
N ARG A 338 12.71 11.00 -17.41
CA ARG A 338 11.71 11.50 -18.37
C ARG A 338 10.26 11.51 -17.86
N ASP A 339 9.98 10.85 -16.74
CA ASP A 339 8.66 10.78 -16.11
C ASP A 339 8.81 10.65 -14.59
N LEU A 340 9.08 11.78 -13.95
CA LEU A 340 9.31 11.87 -12.51
C LEU A 340 7.97 12.00 -11.78
N PRO A 341 7.68 11.12 -10.81
CA PRO A 341 6.52 11.29 -9.93
C PRO A 341 6.60 12.62 -9.17
N ALA A 342 5.44 13.26 -8.98
CA ALA A 342 5.30 14.36 -8.03
C ALA A 342 5.60 13.92 -6.59
N ALA A 343 5.74 14.87 -5.66
CA ALA A 343 6.15 14.59 -4.28
C ALA A 343 5.22 13.65 -3.50
N ASP A 344 3.93 13.63 -3.83
CA ASP A 344 2.91 12.75 -3.28
C ASP A 344 2.40 11.72 -4.29
N GLU A 345 3.13 11.48 -5.37
CA GLU A 345 2.76 10.57 -6.44
C GLU A 345 3.73 9.38 -6.50
N VAL A 346 3.19 8.22 -6.84
CA VAL A 346 3.95 7.00 -7.11
C VAL A 346 3.44 6.39 -8.40
N HIS A 347 4.35 5.86 -9.23
CA HIS A 347 3.94 5.16 -10.45
C HIS A 347 3.85 3.67 -10.17
N VAL A 348 2.75 3.06 -10.60
CA VAL A 348 2.45 1.62 -10.40
C VAL A 348 2.09 0.98 -11.75
N SER A 349 2.16 -0.35 -11.83
CA SER A 349 1.60 -1.06 -12.98
C SER A 349 0.06 -0.90 -13.01
N PRO A 350 -0.55 -0.70 -14.18
CA PRO A 350 -2.01 -0.79 -14.34
C PRO A 350 -2.59 -2.14 -13.90
N ASP A 351 -1.80 -3.21 -13.94
CA ASP A 351 -2.23 -4.57 -13.58
C ASP A 351 -2.27 -4.79 -12.06
N ASP A 352 -1.49 -4.01 -11.30
CA ASP A 352 -1.39 -4.14 -9.85
C ASP A 352 -2.49 -3.33 -9.14
N LEU A 353 -2.66 -2.07 -9.55
CA LEU A 353 -3.48 -1.10 -8.82
C LEU A 353 -4.12 -0.05 -9.74
N ALA A 354 -5.38 0.24 -9.46
CA ALA A 354 -6.08 1.38 -10.05
C ALA A 354 -5.56 2.72 -9.51
N SER A 355 -5.72 3.78 -10.31
CA SER A 355 -5.45 5.15 -9.88
C SER A 355 -6.25 5.50 -8.62
N GLY A 356 -5.59 6.09 -7.63
CA GLY A 356 -6.25 6.38 -6.35
C GLY A 356 -5.32 6.87 -5.27
N ILE A 357 -5.87 7.09 -4.08
CA ILE A 357 -5.10 7.48 -2.89
C ILE A 357 -4.87 6.24 -2.03
N TYR A 358 -3.61 5.96 -1.77
CA TYR A 358 -3.17 4.81 -0.98
C TYR A 358 -2.29 5.28 0.17
N LEU A 359 -2.23 4.44 1.21
CA LEU A 359 -1.24 4.58 2.25
C LEU A 359 -0.05 3.69 1.89
N LEU A 360 1.09 4.31 1.58
CA LEU A 360 2.35 3.60 1.47
C LEU A 360 2.86 3.26 2.85
N VAL A 361 3.27 2.00 3.05
CA VAL A 361 3.83 1.48 4.29
C VAL A 361 5.21 0.86 3.98
N HIS A 362 6.23 1.29 4.71
CA HIS A 362 7.58 0.74 4.63
C HIS A 362 8.26 0.82 6.00
N ASP A 363 8.69 -0.32 6.53
CA ASP A 363 9.42 -0.43 7.80
C ASP A 363 8.90 0.45 8.96
N GLY A 364 7.60 0.41 9.26
CA GLY A 364 7.04 1.22 10.35
C GLY A 364 6.70 2.66 9.96
N VAL A 365 7.12 3.13 8.79
CA VAL A 365 6.89 4.48 8.27
C VAL A 365 5.74 4.44 7.27
N THR A 366 4.89 5.47 7.33
CA THR A 366 3.77 5.61 6.39
C THR A 366 3.82 6.92 5.62
N ALA A 367 3.29 6.91 4.39
CA ALA A 367 3.10 8.13 3.60
C ALA A 367 1.82 8.03 2.79
N TRP A 368 1.08 9.14 2.69
CA TRP A 368 -0.05 9.22 1.76
C TRP A 368 0.47 9.48 0.36
N VAL A 369 0.05 8.64 -0.58
CA VAL A 369 0.46 8.73 -1.98
C VAL A 369 -0.72 8.59 -2.91
N ARG A 370 -0.64 9.25 -4.07
CA ARG A 370 -1.50 9.02 -5.22
C ARG A 370 -0.80 7.99 -6.11
N ALA A 371 -1.39 6.81 -6.25
CA ALA A 371 -0.93 5.84 -7.23
C ALA A 371 -1.40 6.26 -8.62
N VAL A 372 -0.47 6.33 -9.56
CA VAL A 372 -0.71 6.69 -10.95
C VAL A 372 -0.25 5.55 -11.85
N PRO A 373 -1.18 4.84 -12.52
CA PRO A 373 -0.84 3.76 -13.42
C PRO A 373 0.03 4.22 -14.58
N ARG A 374 1.08 3.44 -14.88
CA ARG A 374 2.02 3.69 -15.97
C ARG A 374 2.43 2.38 -16.62
N SER A 375 2.26 2.27 -17.94
CA SER A 375 2.61 1.06 -18.71
C SER A 375 4.09 0.67 -18.64
N HIS A 376 4.98 1.62 -18.35
CA HIS A 376 6.42 1.37 -18.22
C HIS A 376 6.84 0.86 -16.82
N VAL A 377 5.88 0.70 -15.89
CA VAL A 377 6.11 0.10 -14.57
C VAL A 377 5.70 -1.37 -14.66
N PRO A 378 6.65 -2.32 -14.52
CA PRO A 378 6.31 -3.73 -14.55
C PRO A 378 5.39 -4.14 -13.39
N PRO A 379 4.55 -5.18 -13.54
CA PRO A 379 3.77 -5.75 -12.44
C PRO A 379 4.64 -6.12 -11.23
N GLY A 380 4.08 -5.95 -10.03
CA GLY A 380 4.77 -6.12 -8.76
C GLY A 380 5.82 -5.05 -8.43
N GLN A 381 5.88 -3.94 -9.18
CA GLN A 381 6.87 -2.87 -8.98
C GLN A 381 6.24 -1.50 -8.80
N ILE A 382 6.97 -0.60 -8.14
CA ILE A 382 6.57 0.78 -7.87
C ILE A 382 7.74 1.73 -8.08
N ARG A 383 7.51 2.83 -8.81
CA ARG A 383 8.50 3.90 -8.94
C ARG A 383 8.19 5.04 -7.99
N LEU A 384 9.20 5.40 -7.22
CA LEU A 384 9.13 6.45 -6.21
C LEU A 384 10.06 7.62 -6.59
N GLY A 385 9.59 8.85 -6.38
CA GLY A 385 10.44 10.03 -6.45
C GLY A 385 11.55 10.00 -5.39
N TYR A 386 12.69 10.64 -5.67
CA TYR A 386 13.86 10.65 -4.78
C TYR A 386 13.51 11.13 -3.35
N GLN A 387 12.75 12.21 -3.24
CA GLN A 387 12.34 12.76 -1.95
C GLN A 387 11.53 11.75 -1.13
N LEU A 388 10.56 11.06 -1.74
CA LEU A 388 9.75 10.08 -1.02
C LEU A 388 10.59 8.90 -0.56
N ARG A 389 11.52 8.41 -1.39
CA ARG A 389 12.46 7.33 -1.04
C ARG A 389 13.31 7.69 0.17
N LEU A 390 13.85 8.91 0.20
CA LEU A 390 14.57 9.44 1.36
C LEU A 390 13.69 9.45 2.60
N LEU A 391 12.48 10.03 2.49
CA LEU A 391 11.58 10.20 3.64
C LEU A 391 11.12 8.88 4.26
N ILE A 392 10.97 7.83 3.44
CA ILE A 392 10.59 6.49 3.94
C ILE A 392 11.81 5.62 4.26
N ALA A 393 13.04 6.07 4.00
CA ALA A 393 14.25 5.27 4.17
C ALA A 393 14.32 4.01 3.29
N SER A 394 13.89 4.11 2.04
CA SER A 394 14.08 3.04 1.06
C SER A 394 15.50 3.12 0.52
N ASP A 395 16.43 2.47 1.22
CA ASP A 395 17.85 2.37 0.86
C ASP A 395 17.95 1.76 -0.53
N GLY A 396 18.40 2.55 -1.51
CA GLY A 396 18.38 2.18 -2.93
C GLY A 396 19.27 1.00 -3.34
N THR A 397 19.85 0.29 -2.39
CA THR A 397 20.85 -0.77 -2.56
C THR A 397 20.26 -2.17 -2.40
N THR A 398 19.04 -2.31 -1.85
CA THR A 398 18.27 -3.56 -1.80
C THR A 398 16.89 -3.32 -2.40
N ASP A 399 16.34 -4.30 -3.12
CA ASP A 399 14.93 -4.34 -3.55
C ASP A 399 14.03 -4.11 -2.34
N GLY A 400 13.75 -2.86 -2.00
CA GLY A 400 13.00 -2.51 -0.80
C GLY A 400 11.54 -2.84 -1.04
N ASP A 401 11.01 -3.77 -0.26
CA ASP A 401 9.59 -4.10 -0.25
C ASP A 401 8.81 -2.98 0.43
N VAL A 402 7.92 -2.36 -0.32
CA VAL A 402 6.91 -1.45 0.21
C VAL A 402 5.55 -2.09 -0.01
N ALA A 403 4.54 -1.62 0.72
CA ALA A 403 3.17 -1.96 0.38
C ALA A 403 2.32 -0.71 0.21
N LEU A 404 1.42 -0.77 -0.77
CA LEU A 404 0.32 0.17 -0.89
C LEU A 404 -0.92 -0.43 -0.25
N VAL A 405 -1.49 0.33 0.68
CA VAL A 405 -2.69 -0.06 1.41
C VAL A 405 -3.87 0.79 0.95
N ALA A 406 -4.94 0.12 0.50
CA ALA A 406 -6.19 0.77 0.14
C ALA A 406 -6.81 1.39 1.39
N ALA A 407 -6.84 2.71 1.47
CA ALA A 407 -7.23 3.36 2.70
C ALA A 407 -8.76 3.35 2.92
N PRO A 408 -9.24 3.01 4.13
CA PRO A 408 -10.65 3.09 4.44
C PRO A 408 -11.19 4.52 4.26
N ALA A 409 -12.42 4.65 3.76
CA ALA A 409 -13.09 5.94 3.57
C ALA A 409 -13.12 6.78 4.86
N ALA A 410 -13.16 6.14 6.03
CA ALA A 410 -13.13 6.80 7.33
C ALA A 410 -11.79 7.51 7.64
N VAL A 411 -10.69 7.06 7.03
CA VAL A 411 -9.36 7.66 7.17
C VAL A 411 -9.12 8.74 6.12
N THR A 412 -9.60 8.51 4.89
CA THR A 412 -9.42 9.44 3.75
C THR A 412 -10.39 10.62 3.79
N ARG A 413 -11.63 10.42 4.27
CA ARG A 413 -12.60 11.52 4.40
C ARG A 413 -12.15 12.48 5.49
N ARG A 414 -12.15 13.79 5.17
CA ARG A 414 -12.13 14.86 6.18
C ARG A 414 -13.28 14.58 7.15
N ARG A 415 -12.98 14.19 8.40
CA ARG A 415 -13.98 14.22 9.47
C ARG A 415 -14.36 15.70 9.67
N ARG A 416 -15.45 16.12 9.01
CA ARG A 416 -16.17 17.35 9.31
C ARG A 416 -16.84 17.15 10.67
N ARG A 417 -16.08 17.30 11.75
CA ARG A 417 -16.61 17.25 13.10
C ARG A 417 -16.37 18.59 13.76
N GLU A 418 -17.14 19.60 13.35
CA GLU A 418 -17.26 20.86 14.07
C GLU A 418 -18.73 21.27 14.15
N SER A 419 -19.10 21.81 15.31
CA SER A 419 -20.44 22.24 15.70
C SER A 419 -20.99 23.34 14.78
N TRP A 420 -22.32 23.47 14.72
CA TRP A 420 -23.02 24.41 13.84
C TRP A 420 -22.54 25.85 13.95
N VAL A 421 -22.12 26.26 15.15
CA VAL A 421 -21.77 27.65 15.49
C VAL A 421 -20.40 28.07 14.90
N GLY A 422 -19.53 27.13 14.51
CA GLY A 422 -18.25 27.42 13.85
C GLY A 422 -18.25 27.35 12.32
N ARG A 423 -19.35 26.92 11.69
CA ARG A 423 -19.38 26.52 10.26
C ARG A 423 -19.15 27.66 9.26
N THR A 424 -19.63 28.86 9.55
CA THR A 424 -19.53 29.99 8.59
C THR A 424 -18.10 30.53 8.53
N GLY A 425 -17.45 30.69 9.69
CA GLY A 425 -16.08 31.17 9.80
C GLY A 425 -15.06 30.20 9.21
N ALA A 426 -15.09 28.91 9.61
CA ALA A 426 -14.08 27.94 9.20
C ALA A 426 -14.15 27.55 7.70
N ALA A 427 -15.35 27.52 7.13
CA ALA A 427 -15.54 27.27 5.70
C ALA A 427 -15.03 28.44 4.84
N ALA A 428 -15.36 29.68 5.25
CA ALA A 428 -14.82 30.88 4.63
C ALA A 428 -13.29 30.93 4.75
N ASP A 429 -12.73 30.57 5.91
CA ASP A 429 -11.29 30.53 6.13
C ASP A 429 -10.60 29.51 5.23
N THR A 430 -11.18 28.32 5.08
CA THR A 430 -10.66 27.27 4.20
C THR A 430 -10.71 27.71 2.73
N MET A 431 -11.80 28.36 2.31
CA MET A 431 -11.96 28.82 0.94
C MET A 431 -11.01 29.98 0.62
N ALA A 432 -10.87 30.93 1.54
CA ALA A 432 -9.89 32.01 1.45
C ALA A 432 -8.47 31.45 1.36
N GLU A 433 -8.11 30.51 2.22
CA GLU A 433 -6.78 29.87 2.20
C GLU A 433 -6.52 29.14 0.86
N ARG A 434 -7.54 28.50 0.26
CA ARG A 434 -7.41 27.88 -1.08
C ARG A 434 -7.19 28.92 -2.18
N LEU A 435 -7.95 30.01 -2.15
CA LEU A 435 -7.80 31.11 -3.11
C LEU A 435 -6.40 31.73 -3.00
N TRP A 436 -5.96 32.00 -1.77
CA TRP A 436 -4.63 32.54 -1.50
C TRP A 436 -3.53 31.56 -1.90
N ARG A 437 -3.73 30.26 -1.71
CA ARG A 437 -2.79 29.24 -2.20
C ARG A 437 -2.64 29.30 -3.71
N ALA A 438 -3.74 29.38 -4.45
CA ALA A 438 -3.70 29.48 -5.91
C ALA A 438 -2.99 30.76 -6.36
N LEU A 439 -3.24 31.89 -5.67
CA LEU A 439 -2.67 33.19 -6.01
C LEU A 439 -1.17 33.31 -5.68
N PHE A 440 -0.74 32.83 -4.51
CA PHE A 440 0.61 33.05 -3.98
C PHE A 440 1.54 31.84 -4.12
N ARG A 441 1.05 30.69 -4.60
CA ARG A 441 1.83 29.44 -4.76
C ARG A 441 2.68 29.12 -3.53
N ALA A 442 2.05 29.06 -2.36
CA ALA A 442 2.76 28.83 -1.12
C ALA A 442 3.57 27.51 -1.18
N PRO A 443 4.87 27.53 -0.91
CA PRO A 443 5.71 26.35 -0.96
C PRO A 443 5.27 25.33 0.10
N GLU A 444 5.33 24.06 -0.29
CA GLU A 444 5.07 22.92 0.59
C GLU A 444 6.36 22.16 0.83
N PHE A 445 6.46 21.59 2.03
CA PHE A 445 7.62 20.83 2.46
C PHE A 445 7.14 19.51 3.04
N ALA A 446 7.55 18.39 2.44
CA ALA A 446 7.27 17.06 2.96
C ALA A 446 8.41 16.61 3.87
N ALA A 447 8.05 16.08 5.04
CA ALA A 447 8.99 15.71 6.08
C ALA A 447 8.57 14.44 6.82
N ARG A 448 9.58 13.70 7.28
CA ARG A 448 9.39 12.56 8.17
C ARG A 448 9.15 13.07 9.58
N ILE A 449 8.12 12.56 10.21
CA ILE A 449 7.76 12.88 11.58
C ILE A 449 8.64 12.12 12.56
N MET A 450 8.98 12.85 13.61
CA MET A 450 9.51 12.36 14.86
C MET A 450 8.69 12.85 16.05
N GLN A 451 8.97 12.30 17.23
CA GLN A 451 8.40 12.81 18.48
C GLN A 451 8.96 14.19 18.84
N ALA A 452 8.11 15.02 19.43
CA ALA A 452 8.50 16.32 19.97
C ALA A 452 9.40 16.23 21.21
N HIS A 453 9.97 17.39 21.56
CA HIS A 453 10.76 17.55 22.78
C HIS A 453 9.85 17.42 24.01
N ALA A 454 10.45 17.08 25.15
CA ALA A 454 9.73 17.09 26.41
C ALA A 454 9.20 18.51 26.69
N GLY A 455 7.89 18.62 26.95
CA GLY A 455 7.22 19.90 27.20
C GLY A 455 6.35 20.41 26.03
N ASP A 456 6.56 19.91 24.80
CA ASP A 456 5.79 20.32 23.62
C ASP A 456 4.40 19.65 23.53
N ASP A 457 4.10 18.67 24.39
CA ASP A 457 2.91 17.82 24.30
C ASP A 457 1.58 18.55 24.55
N GLY A 458 1.62 19.70 25.24
CA GLY A 458 0.44 20.44 25.65
C GLY A 458 -0.20 21.31 24.57
N ALA A 459 0.51 21.59 23.46
CA ALA A 459 0.04 22.46 22.39
C ALA A 459 0.26 21.84 21.01
N ALA A 460 -0.45 22.34 20.00
CA ALA A 460 -0.23 21.95 18.61
C ALA A 460 1.05 22.62 18.08
N VAL A 461 2.21 22.01 18.38
CA VAL A 461 3.54 22.49 17.99
C VAL A 461 4.18 21.52 17.00
N VAL A 462 4.90 22.09 16.03
CA VAL A 462 5.81 21.37 15.14
C VAL A 462 7.17 22.07 15.14
N SER A 463 8.24 21.33 15.43
CA SER A 463 9.60 21.85 15.41
C SER A 463 10.24 21.53 14.07
N LEU A 464 10.76 22.57 13.43
CA LEU A 464 11.34 22.51 12.08
C LEU A 464 12.82 22.87 12.15
N HIS A 465 13.64 22.21 11.34
CA HIS A 465 15.02 22.60 11.16
C HIS A 465 15.11 24.07 10.68
N PRO A 466 16.09 24.88 11.14
CA PRO A 466 16.20 26.30 10.78
C PRO A 466 16.15 26.57 9.26
N ALA A 467 16.81 25.75 8.44
CA ALA A 467 16.79 25.89 6.97
C ALA A 467 15.39 25.71 6.34
N VAL A 468 14.47 25.00 7.00
CA VAL A 468 13.09 24.82 6.51
C VAL A 468 12.34 26.14 6.57
N PHE A 469 12.57 26.97 7.59
CA PHE A 469 11.94 28.29 7.73
C PHE A 469 12.22 29.19 6.53
N ASP A 470 13.47 29.19 6.04
CA ASP A 470 13.85 29.98 4.87
C ASP A 470 13.18 29.44 3.60
N ARG A 471 13.10 28.11 3.46
CA ARG A 471 12.45 27.44 2.32
C ARG A 471 10.95 27.75 2.22
N ILE A 472 10.25 27.78 3.36
CA ILE A 472 8.79 28.04 3.39
C ILE A 472 8.45 29.51 3.65
N GLY A 473 9.44 30.36 3.87
CA GLY A 473 9.29 31.79 4.13
C GLY A 473 8.56 32.10 5.44
N LEU A 474 9.05 31.52 6.55
CA LEU A 474 8.49 31.68 7.89
C LEU A 474 9.53 32.15 8.92
N GLU A 475 9.04 32.71 10.02
CA GLU A 475 9.80 32.95 11.24
C GLU A 475 9.37 31.96 12.33
N PRO A 476 10.27 31.54 13.25
CA PRO A 476 9.88 30.78 14.43
C PRO A 476 8.81 31.52 15.24
N GLY A 477 7.82 30.77 15.73
CA GLY A 477 6.63 31.31 16.40
C GLY A 477 5.48 31.67 15.46
N GLN A 478 5.63 31.49 14.14
CA GLN A 478 4.52 31.66 13.19
C GLN A 478 3.70 30.37 13.03
N GLN A 479 2.49 30.51 12.48
CA GLN A 479 1.60 29.37 12.27
C GLN A 479 1.84 28.69 10.92
N VAL A 480 1.86 27.36 10.96
CA VAL A 480 1.87 26.47 9.80
C VAL A 480 0.59 25.66 9.73
N LEU A 481 0.32 25.14 8.56
CA LEU A 481 -0.66 24.08 8.33
C LEU A 481 0.13 22.79 8.09
N VAL A 482 -0.13 21.81 8.95
CA VAL A 482 0.43 20.46 8.84
C VAL A 482 -0.66 19.57 8.29
N ARG A 483 -0.36 18.84 7.22
CA ARG A 483 -1.31 17.97 6.52
C ARG A 483 -0.84 16.53 6.57
N TRP A 484 -1.79 15.64 6.85
CA TRP A 484 -1.61 14.21 6.76
C TRP A 484 -2.89 13.57 6.20
N GLY A 485 -2.78 12.98 5.01
CA GLY A 485 -3.93 12.48 4.25
C GLY A 485 -4.93 13.59 3.94
N GLY A 486 -6.21 13.35 4.26
CA GLY A 486 -7.28 14.35 4.10
C GLY A 486 -7.32 15.42 5.19
N ARG A 487 -6.56 15.26 6.28
CA ARG A 487 -6.62 16.14 7.46
C ARG A 487 -5.52 17.18 7.41
N GLU A 488 -5.85 18.39 7.84
CA GLU A 488 -4.94 19.54 7.91
C GLU A 488 -5.23 20.29 9.22
N VAL A 489 -4.19 20.57 9.99
CA VAL A 489 -4.30 21.19 11.33
C VAL A 489 -3.33 22.37 11.39
N ALA A 490 -3.77 23.48 11.98
CA ALA A 490 -2.90 24.62 12.25
C ALA A 490 -2.03 24.35 13.48
N ALA A 491 -0.74 24.62 13.37
CA ALA A 491 0.25 24.42 14.43
C ALA A 491 1.20 25.61 14.52
N LEU A 492 1.81 25.79 15.68
CA LEU A 492 2.91 26.73 15.88
C LEU A 492 4.21 26.09 15.36
N ALA A 493 4.92 26.76 14.45
CA ALA A 493 6.23 26.32 13.99
C ALA A 493 7.32 26.91 14.89
N VAL A 494 8.10 26.06 15.54
CA VAL A 494 9.24 26.46 16.38
C VAL A 494 10.55 25.98 15.78
N ALA A 495 11.64 26.70 16.05
CA ALA A 495 12.96 26.27 15.59
C ALA A 495 13.39 25.03 16.37
N ASP A 496 13.84 24.01 15.66
CA ASP A 496 14.46 22.86 16.29
C ASP A 496 15.91 23.18 16.62
N HIS A 497 16.20 23.31 17.91
CA HIS A 497 17.52 23.71 18.41
C HIS A 497 18.48 22.52 18.57
N ASP A 498 17.97 21.29 18.45
CA ASP A 498 18.73 20.05 18.58
C ASP A 498 18.28 19.07 17.48
N PRO A 499 18.51 19.41 16.20
CA PRO A 499 18.06 18.58 15.10
C PRO A 499 18.78 17.21 15.14
N PRO A 500 18.07 16.10 14.87
CA PRO A 500 18.69 14.78 14.93
C PRO A 500 19.78 14.66 13.87
N GLU A 501 21.03 14.47 14.27
CA GLU A 501 22.14 14.25 13.34
C GLU A 501 22.22 12.78 12.90
N SER A 502 21.87 11.84 13.79
CA SER A 502 21.69 10.41 13.51
C SER A 502 21.12 9.67 14.73
N GLY A 503 20.64 8.43 14.53
CA GLY A 503 20.45 7.48 15.62
C GLY A 503 19.16 7.59 16.44
N ALA A 504 18.97 6.62 17.34
CA ALA A 504 17.86 6.61 18.29
C ALA A 504 18.12 7.64 19.41
N PRO A 505 17.07 8.27 19.97
CA PRO A 505 17.24 8.96 21.25
C PRO A 505 17.81 7.99 22.30
N PRO A 506 18.69 8.44 23.22
CA PRO A 506 19.23 7.63 24.30
C PRO A 506 18.15 6.78 24.99
N GLU A 507 18.46 5.53 25.32
CA GLU A 507 17.50 4.60 25.99
C GLU A 507 16.94 5.18 27.30
N SER A 508 17.71 6.04 27.99
CA SER A 508 17.25 6.79 29.16
C SER A 508 16.09 7.72 28.83
N ILE A 509 16.14 8.45 27.72
CA ILE A 509 15.07 9.33 27.24
C ILE A 509 13.85 8.49 26.83
N LYS A 510 14.04 7.37 26.13
CA LYS A 510 12.96 6.44 25.78
C LYS A 510 12.26 5.82 26.99
N ARG A 511 12.99 5.57 28.09
CA ARG A 511 12.42 5.04 29.35
C ARG A 511 11.63 6.10 30.10
N VAL A 512 12.09 7.35 30.10
CA VAL A 512 11.41 8.48 30.76
C VAL A 512 10.18 8.94 29.96
N GLN A 513 10.30 9.01 28.65
CA GLN A 513 9.20 9.25 27.73
C GLN A 513 8.35 7.97 27.63
N ARG A 514 7.42 7.77 28.57
CA ARG A 514 6.47 6.64 28.60
C ARG A 514 5.51 6.57 27.39
N VAL A 515 5.83 7.22 26.27
CA VAL A 515 4.98 7.42 25.09
C VAL A 515 5.56 6.64 23.90
N ASN A 516 4.76 5.68 23.43
CA ASN A 516 4.89 4.90 22.19
C ASN A 516 6.30 4.52 21.69
N ARG A 517 6.72 3.27 21.96
CA ARG A 517 8.00 2.67 21.52
C ARG A 517 8.02 2.25 20.04
N LEU A 518 6.92 2.40 19.30
CA LEU A 518 6.77 1.97 17.91
C LEU A 518 7.33 3.02 16.94
N TRP A 519 8.61 3.33 17.12
CA TRP A 519 9.29 4.35 16.34
C TRP A 519 10.49 3.72 15.62
N PRO A 520 10.40 3.51 14.29
CA PRO A 520 11.56 3.10 13.51
C PRO A 520 12.66 4.14 13.63
N HIS A 521 13.89 3.66 13.82
CA HIS A 521 15.08 4.49 13.89
C HIS A 521 15.19 5.39 12.66
N LEU A 522 15.74 6.59 12.86
CA LEU A 522 16.21 7.37 11.71
C LEU A 522 17.41 6.62 11.11
N PRO A 523 17.43 6.39 9.80
CA PRO A 523 18.60 5.84 9.13
C PRO A 523 19.82 6.73 9.36
N GLU A 524 20.98 6.11 9.42
CA GLU A 524 22.24 6.83 9.40
C GLU A 524 22.34 7.67 8.11
N GLY A 525 22.80 8.92 8.24
CA GLY A 525 22.94 9.84 7.10
C GLY A 525 21.63 10.49 6.62
N MET A 526 20.48 10.27 7.26
CA MET A 526 19.27 11.04 6.95
C MET A 526 19.49 12.52 7.28
N SER A 527 19.32 13.40 6.29
CA SER A 527 19.60 14.81 6.51
C SER A 527 18.61 15.44 7.52
N PRO A 528 19.08 16.21 8.51
CA PRO A 528 18.19 16.73 9.57
C PRO A 528 17.09 17.66 9.05
N HIS A 529 17.30 18.29 7.89
CA HIS A 529 16.34 19.22 7.30
C HIS A 529 15.12 18.54 6.65
N VAL A 530 15.08 17.21 6.50
CA VAL A 530 13.89 16.47 6.03
C VAL A 530 13.07 15.85 7.17
N VAL A 531 13.47 16.14 8.40
CA VAL A 531 12.87 15.62 9.62
C VAL A 531 12.19 16.74 10.39
N VAL A 532 11.01 16.48 10.94
CA VAL A 532 10.30 17.43 11.80
C VAL A 532 9.78 16.72 13.05
N ARG A 533 9.82 17.44 14.16
CA ARG A 533 9.30 16.94 15.43
C ARG A 533 7.85 17.40 15.61
N MET A 534 6.98 16.48 16.02
CA MET A 534 5.54 16.75 16.16
C MET A 534 5.03 16.38 17.54
N SER A 535 4.34 17.34 18.17
CA SER A 535 3.68 17.18 19.47
C SER A 535 2.62 16.09 19.45
N ALA A 536 2.40 15.43 20.60
CA ALA A 536 1.36 14.41 20.73
C ALA A 536 -0.05 14.97 20.44
N GLN A 537 -0.33 16.22 20.83
CA GLN A 537 -1.60 16.90 20.55
C GLN A 537 -1.83 17.06 19.04
N LEU A 538 -0.87 17.63 18.31
CA LEU A 538 -0.98 17.81 16.85
C LEU A 538 -1.16 16.48 16.12
N ARG A 539 -0.43 15.44 16.56
CA ARG A 539 -0.57 14.08 16.02
C ARG A 539 -1.97 13.51 16.21
N ARG A 540 -2.57 13.70 17.40
CA ARG A 540 -3.95 13.27 17.70
C ARG A 540 -4.95 13.99 16.80
N ASP A 541 -4.80 15.29 16.64
CA ASP A 541 -5.70 16.10 15.81
C ASP A 541 -5.63 15.69 14.33
N LEU A 542 -4.42 15.37 13.86
CA LEU A 542 -4.20 14.81 12.52
C LEU A 542 -4.65 13.35 12.38
N GLY A 543 -4.80 12.60 13.48
CA GLY A 543 -5.03 11.15 13.42
C GLY A 543 -3.87 10.36 12.80
N ALA A 544 -2.66 10.94 12.83
CA ALA A 544 -1.49 10.42 12.15
C ALA A 544 -0.68 9.47 13.05
N PRO A 545 -0.16 8.34 12.53
CA PRO A 545 0.69 7.45 13.32
C PRO A 545 2.03 8.11 13.69
N VAL A 546 2.80 7.47 14.58
CA VAL A 546 4.02 8.06 15.17
C VAL A 546 5.11 8.29 14.14
N ALA A 547 5.33 7.32 13.25
CA ALA A 547 6.26 7.44 12.14
C ALA A 547 5.50 7.56 10.83
N THR A 548 5.52 8.77 10.28
CA THR A 548 4.81 9.07 9.04
C THR A 548 5.43 10.25 8.31
N VAL A 549 5.03 10.45 7.06
CA VAL A 549 5.38 11.62 6.27
C VAL A 549 4.21 12.59 6.28
N VAL A 550 4.48 13.84 6.67
CA VAL A 550 3.51 14.95 6.61
C VAL A 550 3.93 15.98 5.59
N THR A 551 2.98 16.80 5.17
CA THR A 551 3.27 18.04 4.44
C THR A 551 3.10 19.23 5.39
N VAL A 552 4.11 20.08 5.48
CA VAL A 552 4.09 21.34 6.23
C VAL A 552 4.06 22.50 5.23
N ARG A 553 3.22 23.49 5.49
CA ARG A 553 3.17 24.73 4.71
C ARG A 553 2.85 25.90 5.60
N ARG A 554 3.25 27.11 5.19
CA ARG A 554 2.84 28.34 5.90
C ARG A 554 1.33 28.55 5.82
N ARG A 555 0.74 29.07 6.91
CA ARG A 555 -0.64 29.59 6.89
C ARG A 555 -0.63 31.00 6.32
N LEU A 556 -1.34 31.26 5.21
CA LEU A 556 -1.26 32.56 4.54
C LEU A 556 -2.00 33.66 5.28
N ARG A 557 -3.11 33.32 5.95
CA ARG A 557 -3.96 34.33 6.62
C ARG A 557 -3.22 35.24 7.62
N PRO A 558 -2.48 34.73 8.63
CA PRO A 558 -1.76 35.62 9.57
C PRO A 558 -0.74 36.51 8.87
N VAL A 559 -0.06 35.96 7.85
CA VAL A 559 0.95 36.69 7.08
C VAL A 559 0.29 37.78 6.22
N LEU A 560 -0.86 37.50 5.61
CA LEU A 560 -1.65 38.46 4.86
C LEU A 560 -2.16 39.59 5.75
N ILE A 561 -2.73 39.27 6.92
CA ILE A 561 -3.21 40.29 7.88
C ILE A 561 -2.05 41.18 8.34
N ARG A 562 -0.89 40.59 8.68
CA ARG A 562 0.31 41.36 9.06
C ARG A 562 0.76 42.31 7.94
N ASN A 563 0.80 41.83 6.69
CA ASN A 563 1.22 42.67 5.55
C ASN A 563 0.17 43.73 5.17
N LEU A 564 -1.13 43.40 5.20
CA LEU A 564 -2.21 44.36 4.99
C LEU A 564 -2.17 45.47 6.04
N ASN A 565 -1.95 45.14 7.31
CA ASN A 565 -1.79 46.13 8.37
C ASN A 565 -0.56 47.04 8.12
N SER A 566 0.53 46.49 7.57
CA SER A 566 1.69 47.29 7.20
C SER A 566 1.45 48.22 6.00
N LEU A 567 0.43 47.94 5.17
CA LEU A 567 0.02 48.77 4.04
C LEU A 567 -0.91 49.92 4.45
N VAL A 568 -1.57 49.85 5.60
CA VAL A 568 -2.52 50.88 6.05
C VAL A 568 -1.85 52.25 6.11
N VAL A 569 -0.66 52.35 6.72
CA VAL A 569 0.05 53.64 6.85
C VAL A 569 0.51 54.18 5.49
N PRO A 570 1.22 53.44 4.62
CA PRO A 570 1.59 53.93 3.30
C PRO A 570 0.40 54.33 2.43
N LEU A 571 -0.69 53.54 2.45
CA LEU A 571 -1.89 53.84 1.67
C LEU A 571 -2.61 55.08 2.19
N ALA A 572 -2.78 55.21 3.52
CA ALA A 572 -3.35 56.40 4.14
C ALA A 572 -2.52 57.65 3.84
N SER A 573 -1.19 57.55 3.92
CA SER A 573 -0.29 58.65 3.55
C SER A 573 -0.41 59.05 2.09
N LEU A 574 -0.52 58.08 1.17
CA LEU A 574 -0.69 58.36 -0.26
C LEU A 574 -2.04 59.03 -0.57
N VAL A 575 -3.11 58.59 0.10
CA VAL A 575 -4.45 59.19 -0.02
C VAL A 575 -4.45 60.62 0.55
N LEU A 576 -3.86 60.83 1.73
CA LEU A 576 -3.72 62.16 2.35
C LEU A 576 -2.89 63.10 1.49
N ALA A 577 -1.78 62.63 0.92
CA ALA A 577 -0.96 63.40 -0.01
C ALA A 577 -1.73 63.78 -1.28
N GLY A 578 -2.51 62.84 -1.82
CA GLY A 578 -3.39 63.11 -2.96
C GLY A 578 -4.46 64.16 -2.65
N ALA A 579 -5.10 64.06 -1.49
CA ALA A 579 -6.13 65.02 -1.05
C ALA A 579 -5.59 66.44 -0.77
N ALA A 580 -4.28 66.57 -0.51
CA ALA A 580 -3.63 67.86 -0.30
C ALA A 580 -3.25 68.58 -1.62
N LEU A 581 -3.34 67.91 -2.77
CA LEU A 581 -3.08 68.53 -4.08
C LEU A 581 -4.32 69.31 -4.57
N PRO A 582 -4.14 70.49 -5.19
CA PRO A 582 -5.26 71.29 -5.70
C PRO A 582 -5.98 70.66 -6.89
N ASP A 583 -5.32 69.78 -7.65
CA ASP A 583 -5.93 68.98 -8.74
C ASP A 583 -5.25 67.60 -8.83
N PRO A 584 -5.64 66.62 -7.98
CA PRO A 584 -5.01 65.31 -7.96
C PRO A 584 -5.45 64.47 -9.16
N HIS A 585 -4.47 63.95 -9.90
CA HIS A 585 -4.71 62.98 -10.96
C HIS A 585 -5.03 61.60 -10.36
N TRP A 586 -6.29 61.41 -9.92
CA TRP A 586 -6.78 60.20 -9.25
C TRP A 586 -6.44 58.88 -9.94
N PRO A 587 -6.45 58.76 -11.29
CA PRO A 587 -6.01 57.54 -11.96
C PRO A 587 -4.56 57.17 -11.65
N THR A 588 -3.67 58.15 -11.54
CA THR A 588 -2.24 57.95 -11.25
C THR A 588 -2.03 57.52 -9.80
N LEU A 589 -2.76 58.13 -8.85
CA LEU A 589 -2.76 57.72 -7.44
C LEU A 589 -3.35 56.32 -7.25
N GLY A 590 -4.40 55.98 -7.99
CA GLY A 590 -4.99 54.65 -8.04
C GLY A 590 -4.01 53.61 -8.59
N LEU A 591 -3.31 53.92 -9.68
CA LEU A 591 -2.27 53.06 -10.24
C LEU A 591 -1.09 52.88 -9.27
N GLY A 592 -0.63 53.96 -8.64
CA GLY A 592 0.42 53.91 -7.61
C GLY A 592 0.03 53.04 -6.42
N THR A 593 -1.20 53.19 -5.94
CA THR A 593 -1.80 52.35 -4.88
C THR A 593 -1.84 50.87 -5.28
N ALA A 594 -2.30 50.58 -6.50
CA ALA A 594 -2.34 49.23 -7.03
C ALA A 594 -0.94 48.62 -7.14
N LEU A 595 0.04 49.36 -7.68
CA LEU A 595 1.43 48.91 -7.78
C LEU A 595 2.05 48.67 -6.40
N MET A 596 1.85 49.57 -5.42
CA MET A 596 2.33 49.38 -4.05
C MET A 596 1.72 48.14 -3.40
N SER A 597 0.42 47.91 -3.59
CA SER A 597 -0.27 46.72 -3.10
C SER A 597 0.27 45.45 -3.76
N VAL A 598 0.50 45.48 -5.07
CA VAL A 598 1.10 44.37 -5.82
C VAL A 598 2.51 44.09 -5.33
N PHE A 599 3.38 45.09 -5.16
CA PHE A 599 4.76 44.87 -4.68
C PHE A 599 4.83 44.38 -3.23
N ALA A 600 3.95 44.90 -2.34
CA ALA A 600 3.87 44.43 -0.98
C ALA A 600 3.37 42.99 -0.89
N LEU A 601 2.38 42.62 -1.70
CA LEU A 601 1.87 41.25 -1.78
C LEU A 601 2.80 40.33 -2.59
N ALA A 602 3.62 40.84 -3.50
CA ALA A 602 4.61 40.05 -4.25
C ALA A 602 5.68 39.45 -3.33
N ARG A 603 6.00 40.12 -2.20
CA ARG A 603 6.87 39.58 -1.15
C ARG A 603 6.30 38.30 -0.51
N LEU A 604 5.00 38.06 -0.60
CA LEU A 604 4.42 36.78 -0.17
C LEU A 604 4.85 35.66 -1.10
N ARG A 605 5.06 35.91 -2.40
CA ARG A 605 5.36 34.85 -3.38
C ARG A 605 6.82 34.38 -3.34
N ILE A 606 7.75 35.26 -2.98
CA ILE A 606 9.19 34.99 -3.01
C ILE A 606 9.69 34.82 -1.56
N PRO A 607 10.15 33.62 -1.15
CA PRO A 607 10.84 33.48 0.13
C PRO A 607 12.05 34.41 0.15
N GLN A 608 12.09 35.37 1.07
CA GLN A 608 13.31 36.17 1.26
C GLN A 608 14.27 35.37 2.14
N PRO A 609 15.50 35.07 1.68
CA PRO A 609 16.51 34.51 2.55
C PRO A 609 16.76 35.50 3.71
N ARG A 610 16.96 34.98 4.94
CA ARG A 610 17.23 35.81 6.11
C ARG A 610 18.39 36.76 5.85
N ARG A 611 18.27 38.02 6.28
CA ARG A 611 19.42 38.92 6.38
C ARG A 611 20.45 38.29 7.32
N GLY A 612 21.58 37.83 6.76
CA GLY A 612 22.62 37.14 7.51
C GLY A 612 22.72 35.63 7.29
N ALA A 613 21.90 35.04 6.41
CA ALA A 613 22.13 33.68 5.90
C ALA A 613 23.40 33.66 5.02
N ARG A 614 24.56 33.82 5.64
CA ARG A 614 25.83 33.42 5.03
C ARG A 614 25.86 31.91 5.11
N VAL A 615 25.97 31.26 3.96
CA VAL A 615 26.47 29.90 3.90
C VAL A 615 27.76 29.91 4.71
N ASP A 616 27.81 29.14 5.79
CA ASP A 616 29.02 29.08 6.60
C ASP A 616 30.13 28.56 5.70
N LYS A 617 31.07 29.43 5.35
CA LYS A 617 32.18 29.09 4.46
C LYS A 617 32.96 27.91 5.04
N ARG A 618 33.01 27.80 6.37
CA ARG A 618 33.68 26.72 7.07
C ARG A 618 33.01 25.37 6.80
N TRP A 619 31.67 25.33 6.79
CA TRP A 619 30.89 24.14 6.47
C TRP A 619 31.07 23.71 5.00
N VAL A 620 31.16 24.67 4.07
CA VAL A 620 31.44 24.39 2.65
C VAL A 620 32.88 23.91 2.45
N GLU A 621 33.83 24.49 3.17
CA GLU A 621 35.25 24.10 3.14
C GLU A 621 35.48 22.71 3.76
N GLU A 622 34.80 22.36 4.86
CA GLU A 622 34.81 21.01 5.45
C GLU A 622 34.22 19.96 4.50
N MET A 623 33.08 20.25 3.86
CA MET A 623 32.47 19.36 2.87
C MET A 623 33.33 19.20 1.60
N ALA A 624 34.10 20.22 1.22
CA ALA A 624 35.00 20.18 0.07
C ALA A 624 36.36 19.51 0.39
N GLY A 625 36.77 19.48 1.67
CA GLY A 625 38.07 19.00 2.11
C GLY A 625 38.18 17.49 2.34
N HIS A 626 37.07 16.74 2.34
CA HIS A 626 37.08 15.32 2.68
C HIS A 626 37.28 14.33 1.51
N ASP A 627 37.42 14.81 0.27
CA ASP A 627 37.48 13.94 -0.92
C ASP A 627 38.90 13.77 -1.53
N THR A 628 39.97 14.17 -0.82
CA THR A 628 41.34 14.15 -1.38
C THR A 628 42.30 13.10 -0.83
N ASP A 629 41.91 12.21 0.09
CA ASP A 629 42.88 11.29 0.74
C ASP A 629 42.69 9.79 0.46
N VAL A 630 42.10 9.43 -0.69
CA VAL A 630 42.06 8.04 -1.17
C VAL A 630 42.74 7.92 -2.53
N ARG A 631 44.08 8.01 -2.55
CA ARG A 631 44.95 7.44 -3.61
C ARG A 631 46.41 7.54 -3.18
N GLY A 632 46.92 6.53 -2.47
CA GLY A 632 48.31 6.60 -2.02
C GLY A 632 48.92 5.38 -1.35
N GLU A 633 48.48 4.14 -1.60
CA GLU A 633 49.30 2.97 -1.24
C GLU A 633 49.65 2.16 -2.50
N LYS A 634 50.88 2.37 -2.96
CA LYS A 634 51.57 1.51 -3.92
C LYS A 634 52.19 0.33 -3.19
N VAL A 635 51.85 -0.85 -3.68
CA VAL A 635 52.58 -2.11 -3.49
C VAL A 635 54.03 -1.96 -4.00
N GLY A 636 55.00 -2.40 -3.21
CA GLY A 636 56.40 -2.57 -3.63
C GLY A 636 57.37 -2.73 -2.46
N GLY A 637 57.59 -3.97 -2.02
CA GLY A 637 58.53 -4.39 -0.98
C GLY A 637 58.26 -5.82 -0.54
#